data_AF-A0A9R0VDR8-F1
#
_entry.id   AF-A0A9R0VDR8-F1
#
_cell.length_a   1.000
_cell.length_b   1.000
_cell.length_c   1.000
_cell.angle_alpha   90.00
_cell.angle_beta   90.00
_cell.angle_gamma   90.00
#
_symmetry.space_group_name_H-M   'P 1'
#
loop_
_entity.id
_entity.type
_entity.pdbx_description
1 polymer ?
#
loop_
_entity_poly.entity_id
_entity_poly.type
_entity_poly.pdbx_seq_one_letter_code
_entity_poly.pdbx_strand_id
1 'polypeptide(L)'
;MAQMLLHGVVDAKILEADLSVTSDGQLRPTRKTVMKKRVFSWIKKLSFCNNSQRNARMQQLENAIGLGGTAGKLYATVDIDKARVGRTRMVSPTNAPAWNESFHVYCAHDASHIIFTVKADNTVGATLIGRAYLPTGGAVLAGQRVDQWLPICDDKRRPLDGGDRIHVQLRFTDVADDPAARWGAGVGDAAYPGVPRTFFAQRRGCRVRLYQDAHISDGFAQRVHVTLAGGKPYQPRRCWEDVFEAITNARRMVYIAGWSVNTDVALVRDPRKPSSGTLGELLKKKAAEGVRVLMLVWDDRTSLGLGPIRRDGLMATHDEDTATYFRGTGVRCILCPRNPDQGRSYVQDVETAAMFTHHQKTVIVDSSGNAAANAPPGLVSFLGGIDLCDGRYDTQEHPLFRTLGTTHRDDFHQPNFPGASINKGGPREPWHDIHCRVEGPAAWDVLDNFEQRWRKQGDGDNHLVTLDRGWAAREAVQDAESWNVQVFRSIDGGAAAGFPEKPEEAALIGLETGKDHVIERSIQDAYIHAIRRARDFIYIENQYFLGSSYAWRRDDGVTVEDINALHLIPKELSLKIVSKIEAGERFAVYVVVPMWPEGVPESGSVQAILDWQRRTMEMMYKDVALAIQAKGIQASPTDYLTFFCLGNREAPGPGEYVPPERPDPDTDYDRAQQARRFMIYVHAKTMIVDDEYVIVGSANINQRSMDGGRDSEIAMGAYQPGYLASTNRPARGQVHGLRLALWQEHLGQAAGAADLLQPSSLACVRGVNQAAQQNWDMFASDAPQGDLPGHLLAYPIGVSEGGELLETTAFFPDTKARVLGNKSTYLPPILTT
;
A
#
# COMPACT_ATOMS: atom_id res chain seq x y z
N MET A 1 14.38 -31.17 7.87
CA MET A 1 15.52 -30.24 7.70
C MET A 1 15.18 -28.98 8.47
N ALA A 2 16.15 -28.37 9.16
CA ALA A 2 15.94 -27.11 9.86
C ALA A 2 15.66 -25.98 8.86
N GLN A 3 14.70 -25.10 9.15
CA GLN A 3 14.47 -23.87 8.40
C GLN A 3 15.50 -22.82 8.85
N MET A 4 16.07 -22.08 7.89
CA MET A 4 17.00 -20.99 8.16
C MET A 4 16.31 -19.67 7.82
N LEU A 5 16.53 -18.64 8.64
CA LEU A 5 16.06 -17.29 8.33
C LEU A 5 16.94 -16.70 7.22
N LEU A 6 16.32 -16.35 6.10
CA LEU A 6 16.92 -15.51 5.05
C LEU A 6 16.35 -14.10 5.21
N HIS A 7 17.09 -13.24 5.93
CA HIS A 7 16.77 -11.82 6.08
C HIS A 7 17.83 -10.98 5.36
N GLY A 8 17.45 -10.37 4.24
CA GLY A 8 18.41 -9.68 3.38
C GLY A 8 17.97 -9.67 1.92
N VAL A 9 18.89 -10.01 1.03
CA VAL A 9 18.67 -10.00 -0.42
C VAL A 9 19.15 -11.30 -1.03
N VAL A 10 18.33 -11.87 -1.91
CA VAL A 10 18.70 -12.96 -2.80
C VAL A 10 18.80 -12.42 -4.23
N ASP A 11 20.03 -12.31 -4.74
CA ASP A 11 20.29 -12.09 -6.16
C ASP A 11 20.27 -13.44 -6.87
N ALA A 12 19.23 -13.72 -7.64
CA ALA A 12 19.06 -14.96 -8.38
C ALA A 12 19.08 -14.70 -9.88
N LYS A 13 19.58 -15.65 -10.67
CA LYS A 13 19.52 -15.63 -12.12
C LYS A 13 19.13 -16.99 -12.64
N ILE A 14 18.06 -17.03 -13.45
CA ILE A 14 17.63 -18.22 -14.17
C ILE A 14 18.18 -18.12 -15.59
N LEU A 15 19.15 -18.97 -15.90
CA LEU A 15 19.85 -18.93 -17.18
C LEU A 15 19.04 -19.67 -18.24
N GLU A 16 18.92 -20.98 -18.06
CA GLU A 16 18.32 -21.89 -19.03
C GLU A 16 17.85 -23.19 -18.35
N ALA A 17 17.08 -23.99 -19.07
CA ALA A 17 16.79 -25.37 -18.70
C ALA A 17 17.12 -26.32 -19.85
N ASP A 18 17.41 -27.56 -19.51
CA ASP A 18 17.58 -28.69 -20.42
C ASP A 18 16.42 -29.63 -20.15
N LEU A 19 15.46 -29.66 -21.07
CA LEU A 19 14.17 -30.33 -20.92
C LEU A 19 14.02 -31.42 -21.98
N SER A 20 13.55 -32.58 -21.56
CA SER A 20 13.19 -33.75 -22.36
C SER A 20 11.85 -33.57 -23.12
N VAL A 21 11.61 -32.36 -23.62
CA VAL A 21 10.49 -31.98 -24.49
C VAL A 21 10.80 -32.46 -25.92
N THR A 22 9.85 -33.14 -26.58
CA THR A 22 10.01 -33.58 -27.98
C THR A 22 9.93 -32.40 -28.96
N SER A 23 10.41 -32.57 -30.20
CA SER A 23 10.51 -31.51 -31.22
C SER A 23 9.16 -30.89 -31.66
N ASP A 24 8.05 -31.46 -31.19
CA ASP A 24 6.65 -31.01 -31.34
C ASP A 24 6.06 -30.42 -30.04
N GLY A 25 6.91 -30.10 -29.05
CA GLY A 25 6.52 -29.46 -27.79
C GLY A 25 5.84 -30.38 -26.77
N GLN A 26 5.80 -31.70 -27.00
CA GLN A 26 5.18 -32.65 -26.05
C GLN A 26 6.15 -33.04 -24.92
N LEU A 27 5.65 -33.08 -23.69
CA LEU A 27 6.34 -33.76 -22.59
C LEU A 27 6.34 -35.27 -22.86
N ARG A 28 7.51 -35.94 -22.76
CA ARG A 28 7.56 -37.41 -22.81
C ARG A 28 6.61 -37.99 -21.74
N PRO A 29 5.68 -38.90 -22.09
CA PRO A 29 4.77 -39.46 -21.10
C PRO A 29 5.56 -40.21 -20.03
N THR A 30 5.43 -39.81 -18.76
CA THR A 30 5.98 -40.60 -17.65
C THR A 30 5.37 -42.02 -17.66
N ARG A 31 6.04 -43.02 -17.06
CA ARG A 31 5.47 -44.39 -16.90
C ARG A 31 4.04 -44.37 -16.30
N LYS A 32 3.73 -43.40 -15.42
CA LYS A 32 2.39 -43.18 -14.87
C LYS A 32 1.39 -42.67 -15.92
N THR A 33 1.81 -41.78 -16.80
CA THR A 33 1.00 -41.24 -17.91
C THR A 33 0.68 -42.32 -18.94
N VAL A 34 1.63 -43.23 -19.21
CA VAL A 34 1.42 -44.41 -20.08
C VAL A 34 0.43 -45.41 -19.46
N MET A 35 0.48 -45.62 -18.14
CA MET A 35 -0.51 -46.45 -17.42
C MET A 35 -1.92 -45.85 -17.48
N LYS A 36 -2.08 -44.53 -17.26
CA LYS A 36 -3.37 -43.85 -17.44
C LYS A 36 -3.86 -43.96 -18.89
N LYS A 37 -2.99 -43.74 -19.90
CA LYS A 37 -3.33 -43.95 -21.32
C LYS A 37 -3.82 -45.38 -21.60
N ARG A 38 -3.25 -46.41 -20.96
CA ARG A 38 -3.71 -47.81 -21.07
C ARG A 38 -5.08 -48.04 -20.42
N VAL A 39 -5.34 -47.46 -19.25
CA VAL A 39 -6.66 -47.52 -18.58
C VAL A 39 -7.74 -46.82 -19.42
N PHE A 40 -7.44 -45.66 -20.01
CA PHE A 40 -8.36 -44.93 -20.88
C PHE A 40 -8.52 -45.55 -22.27
N SER A 41 -7.50 -46.22 -22.80
CA SER A 41 -7.62 -47.06 -24.00
C SER A 41 -8.61 -48.22 -23.80
N TRP A 42 -8.82 -48.65 -22.55
CA TRP A 42 -9.83 -49.65 -22.20
C TRP A 42 -11.23 -49.04 -22.20
N ILE A 43 -11.37 -47.80 -21.71
CA ILE A 43 -12.62 -47.01 -21.76
C ILE A 43 -13.03 -46.67 -23.20
N LYS A 44 -12.06 -46.47 -24.13
CA LYS A 44 -12.32 -46.30 -25.58
C LYS A 44 -13.13 -47.45 -26.22
N LYS A 45 -13.16 -48.64 -25.61
CA LYS A 45 -13.90 -49.81 -26.11
C LYS A 45 -15.35 -49.90 -25.62
N LEU A 46 -15.78 -49.03 -24.71
CA LEU A 46 -17.14 -49.01 -24.19
C LEU A 46 -17.85 -47.71 -24.61
N SER A 47 -18.84 -47.88 -25.48
CA SER A 47 -19.99 -47.00 -25.74
C SER A 47 -20.06 -46.19 -27.05
N PHE A 48 -21.30 -46.15 -27.56
CA PHE A 48 -21.80 -45.61 -28.82
C PHE A 48 -22.30 -44.16 -28.62
N CYS A 49 -21.79 -43.19 -29.40
CA CYS A 49 -22.44 -41.91 -29.80
C CYS A 49 -21.51 -41.01 -30.65
N ASN A 50 -22.11 -40.04 -31.38
CA ASN A 50 -21.60 -39.24 -32.52
C ASN A 50 -20.21 -38.56 -32.40
N ASN A 51 -19.49 -38.49 -33.53
CA ASN A 51 -18.04 -38.20 -33.65
C ASN A 51 -17.58 -36.75 -33.41
N SER A 52 -18.38 -35.71 -33.69
CA SER A 52 -17.89 -34.32 -33.66
C SER A 52 -17.86 -33.70 -32.25
N GLN A 53 -18.90 -33.90 -31.44
CA GLN A 53 -18.94 -33.46 -30.02
C GLN A 53 -17.98 -34.28 -29.13
N ARG A 54 -17.68 -35.53 -29.53
CA ARG A 54 -16.71 -36.39 -28.83
C ARG A 54 -15.29 -35.83 -28.92
N ASN A 55 -14.86 -35.32 -30.07
CA ASN A 55 -13.49 -34.80 -30.22
C ASN A 55 -13.27 -33.52 -29.39
N ALA A 56 -14.24 -32.60 -29.35
CA ALA A 56 -14.14 -31.38 -28.53
C ALA A 56 -14.14 -31.68 -27.02
N ARG A 57 -15.04 -32.55 -26.55
CA ARG A 57 -15.06 -32.99 -25.13
C ARG A 57 -13.82 -33.82 -24.76
N MET A 58 -13.32 -34.67 -25.67
CA MET A 58 -12.11 -35.45 -25.43
C MET A 58 -10.86 -34.57 -25.43
N GLN A 59 -10.80 -33.53 -26.25
CA GLN A 59 -9.70 -32.57 -26.23
C GLN A 59 -9.72 -31.71 -24.96
N GLN A 60 -10.90 -31.31 -24.50
CA GLN A 60 -11.06 -30.68 -23.17
C GLN A 60 -10.69 -31.63 -22.03
N LEU A 61 -11.06 -32.91 -22.12
CA LEU A 61 -10.69 -33.91 -21.11
C LEU A 61 -9.18 -34.16 -21.14
N GLU A 62 -8.59 -34.44 -22.31
CA GLU A 62 -7.15 -34.63 -22.51
C GLU A 62 -6.35 -33.40 -22.05
N ASN A 63 -6.82 -32.18 -22.28
CA ASN A 63 -6.22 -30.95 -21.73
C ASN A 63 -6.35 -30.88 -20.19
N ALA A 64 -7.49 -31.27 -19.62
CA ALA A 64 -7.71 -31.29 -18.16
C ALA A 64 -6.88 -32.36 -17.41
N ILE A 65 -6.42 -33.43 -18.10
CA ILE A 65 -5.53 -34.48 -17.56
C ILE A 65 -4.09 -34.39 -18.06
N GLY A 66 -3.71 -33.30 -18.77
CA GLY A 66 -2.33 -33.06 -19.24
C GLY A 66 -1.85 -33.99 -20.37
N LEU A 67 -2.77 -34.49 -21.18
CA LEU A 67 -2.56 -35.43 -22.29
C LEU A 67 -2.79 -34.82 -23.69
N GLY A 68 -3.33 -33.60 -23.77
CA GLY A 68 -3.49 -32.85 -25.01
C GLY A 68 -2.22 -32.10 -25.40
N GLY A 69 -2.04 -31.84 -26.69
CA GLY A 69 -0.80 -31.28 -27.22
C GLY A 69 -0.47 -29.90 -26.66
N THR A 70 0.66 -29.76 -25.96
CA THR A 70 1.11 -28.51 -25.34
C THR A 70 1.77 -27.56 -26.35
N ALA A 71 0.96 -26.77 -27.05
CA ALA A 71 1.41 -25.54 -27.74
C ALA A 71 1.52 -24.35 -26.74
N GLY A 72 2.07 -24.59 -25.54
CA GLY A 72 2.11 -23.62 -24.44
C GLY A 72 3.47 -22.93 -24.31
N LYS A 73 3.51 -21.68 -23.83
CA LYS A 73 4.76 -20.93 -23.60
C LYS A 73 5.41 -21.38 -22.28
N LEU A 74 6.74 -21.50 -22.23
CA LEU A 74 7.48 -21.92 -21.04
C LEU A 74 7.89 -20.73 -20.18
N TYR A 75 7.84 -20.91 -18.86
CA TYR A 75 8.40 -19.95 -17.90
C TYR A 75 8.87 -20.68 -16.64
N ALA A 76 9.75 -20.01 -15.89
CA ALA A 76 10.23 -20.48 -14.60
C ALA A 76 9.86 -19.49 -13.50
N THR A 77 9.75 -19.97 -12.26
CA THR A 77 9.49 -19.13 -11.09
C THR A 77 10.51 -19.39 -10.00
N VAL A 78 10.80 -18.37 -9.20
CA VAL A 78 11.60 -18.48 -7.97
C VAL A 78 10.66 -18.39 -6.78
N ASP A 79 10.72 -19.37 -5.90
CA ASP A 79 9.99 -19.42 -4.65
C ASP A 79 10.98 -19.54 -3.47
N ILE A 80 10.80 -18.77 -2.40
CA ILE A 80 11.49 -19.00 -1.13
C ILE A 80 10.59 -19.88 -0.27
N ASP A 81 10.94 -21.16 -0.21
CA ASP A 81 10.08 -22.27 0.24
C ASP A 81 8.71 -22.24 -0.46
N LYS A 82 7.71 -21.58 0.14
CA LYS A 82 6.35 -21.52 -0.40
C LYS A 82 5.92 -20.12 -0.86
N ALA A 83 6.74 -19.09 -0.62
CA ALA A 83 6.46 -17.73 -1.03
C ALA A 83 7.01 -17.50 -2.45
N ARG A 84 6.13 -17.18 -3.40
CA ARG A 84 6.55 -16.75 -4.76
C ARG A 84 7.24 -15.40 -4.65
N VAL A 85 8.47 -15.32 -5.16
CA VAL A 85 9.27 -14.08 -5.11
C VAL A 85 9.70 -13.56 -6.48
N GLY A 86 9.48 -14.33 -7.55
CA GLY A 86 9.75 -13.87 -8.91
C GLY A 86 9.34 -14.88 -9.97
N ARG A 87 9.22 -14.42 -11.21
CA ARG A 87 8.96 -15.25 -12.38
C ARG A 87 9.70 -14.71 -13.61
N THR A 88 10.09 -15.61 -14.51
CA THR A 88 10.65 -15.22 -15.80
C THR A 88 9.54 -14.82 -16.78
N ARG A 89 9.94 -14.23 -17.90
CA ARG A 89 9.07 -14.07 -19.06
C ARG A 89 8.70 -15.43 -19.65
N MET A 90 7.64 -15.40 -20.44
CA MET A 90 7.21 -16.55 -21.23
C MET A 90 8.03 -16.67 -22.52
N VAL A 91 8.60 -17.84 -22.80
CA VAL A 91 9.35 -18.15 -24.03
C VAL A 91 8.65 -19.24 -24.83
N SER A 92 8.94 -19.34 -26.13
CA SER A 92 8.43 -20.44 -26.96
C SER A 92 8.88 -21.80 -26.40
N PRO A 93 8.06 -22.86 -26.54
CA PRO A 93 8.44 -24.18 -26.07
C PRO A 93 9.62 -24.73 -26.87
N THR A 94 10.74 -24.97 -26.18
CA THR A 94 11.94 -25.60 -26.74
C THR A 94 12.47 -26.61 -25.71
N ASN A 95 13.37 -27.50 -26.13
CA ASN A 95 14.09 -28.40 -25.23
C ASN A 95 15.22 -27.69 -24.46
N ALA A 96 15.63 -26.50 -24.89
CA ALA A 96 16.66 -25.67 -24.27
C ALA A 96 16.15 -24.22 -24.11
N PRO A 97 15.09 -23.97 -23.32
CA PRO A 97 14.61 -22.61 -23.10
C PRO A 97 15.68 -21.80 -22.35
N ALA A 98 16.07 -20.66 -22.93
CA ALA A 98 16.97 -19.69 -22.31
C ALA A 98 16.19 -18.43 -21.92
N TRP A 99 16.17 -18.13 -20.62
CA TRP A 99 15.55 -16.92 -20.09
C TRP A 99 16.57 -15.81 -19.91
N ASN A 100 17.72 -16.16 -19.29
CA ASN A 100 18.79 -15.24 -18.92
C ASN A 100 18.28 -14.04 -18.09
N GLU A 101 17.41 -14.32 -17.12
CA GLU A 101 16.73 -13.30 -16.32
C GLU A 101 17.25 -13.26 -14.88
N SER A 102 17.52 -12.05 -14.40
CA SER A 102 18.03 -11.77 -13.06
C SER A 102 16.91 -11.20 -12.17
N PHE A 103 16.95 -11.57 -10.90
CA PHE A 103 15.99 -11.18 -9.87
C PHE A 103 16.77 -10.64 -8.67
N HIS A 104 16.34 -9.49 -8.16
CA HIS A 104 16.84 -8.92 -6.92
C HIS A 104 15.74 -9.03 -5.88
N VAL A 105 15.77 -10.09 -5.08
CA VAL A 105 14.66 -10.46 -4.20
C VAL A 105 14.97 -10.03 -2.78
N TYR A 106 14.19 -9.10 -2.23
CA TYR A 106 14.17 -8.88 -0.78
C TYR A 106 13.56 -10.10 -0.09
N CYS A 107 14.19 -10.57 0.99
CA CYS A 107 13.71 -11.73 1.73
C CYS A 107 13.69 -11.46 3.24
N ALA A 108 12.66 -12.01 3.88
CA ALA A 108 12.46 -12.07 5.33
C ALA A 108 11.72 -13.38 5.67
N HIS A 109 12.32 -14.52 5.33
CA HIS A 109 11.64 -15.83 5.29
C HIS A 109 12.40 -16.91 6.05
N ASP A 110 11.69 -17.71 6.84
CA ASP A 110 12.19 -19.01 7.33
C ASP A 110 12.04 -20.07 6.22
N ALA A 111 13.16 -20.46 5.62
CA ALA A 111 13.16 -21.28 4.43
C ALA A 111 14.10 -22.47 4.53
N SER A 112 13.63 -23.61 4.04
CA SER A 112 14.46 -24.81 3.87
C SER A 112 15.13 -24.89 2.49
N HIS A 113 14.46 -24.35 1.46
CA HIS A 113 14.91 -24.39 0.08
C HIS A 113 14.52 -23.10 -0.65
N ILE A 114 15.35 -22.70 -1.61
CA ILE A 114 14.95 -21.85 -2.73
C ILE A 114 14.52 -22.80 -3.85
N ILE A 115 13.30 -22.64 -4.35
CA ILE A 115 12.67 -23.57 -5.27
C ILE A 115 12.50 -22.90 -6.63
N PHE A 116 12.90 -23.59 -7.68
CA PHE A 116 12.72 -23.16 -9.05
C PHE A 116 11.66 -24.04 -9.71
N THR A 117 10.53 -23.46 -10.10
CA THR A 117 9.41 -24.21 -10.68
C THR A 117 9.32 -23.91 -12.18
N VAL A 118 9.39 -24.92 -13.03
CA VAL A 118 9.22 -24.77 -14.49
C VAL A 118 7.78 -25.15 -14.88
N LYS A 119 7.14 -24.31 -15.69
CA LYS A 119 5.75 -24.45 -16.11
C LYS A 119 5.59 -24.18 -17.60
N ALA A 120 4.60 -24.82 -18.20
CA ALA A 120 4.09 -24.48 -19.53
C ALA A 120 2.74 -23.79 -19.35
N ASP A 121 2.56 -22.59 -19.91
CA ASP A 121 1.29 -21.88 -19.89
C ASP A 121 0.51 -22.13 -21.18
N ASN A 122 -0.73 -22.58 -21.03
CA ASN A 122 -1.59 -23.05 -22.11
C ASN A 122 -2.89 -22.22 -22.10
N THR A 123 -3.64 -22.20 -23.19
CA THR A 123 -4.95 -21.52 -23.25
C THR A 123 -5.99 -22.00 -22.23
N VAL A 124 -5.79 -23.20 -21.66
CA VAL A 124 -6.66 -23.82 -20.64
C VAL A 124 -6.12 -23.61 -19.21
N GLY A 125 -4.86 -23.18 -19.07
CA GLY A 125 -4.17 -22.97 -17.79
C GLY A 125 -2.76 -23.58 -17.75
N ALA A 126 -1.96 -23.12 -16.80
CA ALA A 126 -0.57 -23.53 -16.66
C ALA A 126 -0.42 -24.98 -16.17
N THR A 127 0.39 -25.76 -16.89
CA THR A 127 0.81 -27.12 -16.56
C THR A 127 2.18 -27.11 -15.87
N LEU A 128 2.28 -27.75 -14.71
CA LEU A 128 3.56 -27.94 -14.01
C LEU A 128 4.43 -28.96 -14.75
N ILE A 129 5.67 -28.58 -15.09
CA ILE A 129 6.69 -29.51 -15.62
C ILE A 129 7.41 -30.18 -14.46
N GLY A 130 7.93 -29.41 -13.51
CA GLY A 130 8.60 -29.93 -12.33
C GLY A 130 9.25 -28.83 -11.49
N ARG A 131 9.94 -29.24 -10.43
CA ARG A 131 10.59 -28.33 -9.46
C ARG A 131 12.03 -28.74 -9.19
N ALA A 132 12.92 -27.76 -9.15
CA ALA A 132 14.30 -27.92 -8.69
C ALA A 132 14.46 -27.25 -7.32
N TYR A 133 15.31 -27.83 -6.46
CA TYR A 133 15.41 -27.46 -5.05
C TYR A 133 16.86 -27.13 -4.69
N LEU A 134 17.10 -25.92 -4.24
CA LEU A 134 18.39 -25.48 -3.69
C LEU A 134 18.27 -25.33 -2.17
N PRO A 135 18.94 -26.16 -1.36
CA PRO A 135 18.95 -26.00 0.10
C PRO A 135 19.48 -24.64 0.53
N THR A 136 18.86 -24.04 1.54
CA THR A 136 19.28 -22.71 2.06
C THR A 136 20.51 -22.75 2.95
N GLY A 137 20.85 -23.92 3.52
CA GLY A 137 22.07 -24.11 4.31
C GLY A 137 23.35 -24.13 3.46
N GLY A 138 24.50 -24.10 4.13
CA GLY A 138 25.81 -24.22 3.46
C GLY A 138 26.17 -22.97 2.65
N ALA A 139 26.44 -23.15 1.35
CA ALA A 139 26.96 -22.09 0.47
C ALA A 139 26.03 -20.88 0.34
N VAL A 140 24.70 -21.08 0.35
CA VAL A 140 23.71 -19.98 0.26
C VAL A 140 23.81 -19.11 1.50
N LEU A 141 23.62 -19.67 2.70
CA LEU A 141 23.69 -18.92 3.96
C LEU A 141 25.08 -18.31 4.22
N ALA A 142 26.15 -18.95 3.72
CA ALA A 142 27.51 -18.42 3.80
C ALA A 142 27.79 -17.27 2.81
N GLY A 143 26.79 -16.81 2.05
CA GLY A 143 26.90 -15.70 1.09
C GLY A 143 27.78 -16.00 -0.13
N GLN A 144 28.06 -17.27 -0.40
CA GLN A 144 28.87 -17.71 -1.54
C GLN A 144 28.04 -17.68 -2.83
N ARG A 145 28.71 -17.41 -3.96
CA ARG A 145 28.06 -17.52 -5.27
C ARG A 145 27.82 -19.00 -5.57
N VAL A 146 26.55 -19.35 -5.77
CA VAL A 146 26.10 -20.64 -6.28
C VAL A 146 25.93 -20.51 -7.80
N ASP A 147 26.46 -21.49 -8.54
CA ASP A 147 26.33 -21.60 -10.00
C ASP A 147 26.27 -23.09 -10.35
N GLN A 148 25.05 -23.59 -10.60
CA GLN A 148 24.86 -25.03 -10.72
C GLN A 148 23.65 -25.42 -11.59
N TRP A 149 23.76 -26.61 -12.16
CA TRP A 149 22.63 -27.32 -12.75
C TRP A 149 21.92 -28.13 -11.68
N LEU A 150 20.65 -27.81 -11.45
CA LEU A 150 19.78 -28.53 -10.51
C LEU A 150 18.87 -29.50 -11.26
N PRO A 151 18.75 -30.77 -10.81
CA PRO A 151 17.78 -31.68 -11.39
C PRO A 151 16.35 -31.18 -11.13
N ILE A 152 15.51 -31.23 -12.17
CA ILE A 152 14.08 -30.99 -12.07
C ILE A 152 13.42 -32.29 -11.61
N CYS A 153 12.60 -32.18 -10.57
CA CYS A 153 11.98 -33.31 -9.89
C CYS A 153 10.45 -33.31 -9.99
N ASP A 154 9.87 -34.50 -9.81
CA ASP A 154 8.43 -34.70 -9.62
C ASP A 154 7.95 -34.24 -8.22
N ASP A 155 6.64 -34.33 -7.96
CA ASP A 155 6.07 -33.95 -6.66
C ASP A 155 6.57 -34.79 -5.47
N LYS A 156 7.26 -35.92 -5.73
CA LYS A 156 7.91 -36.76 -4.72
C LYS A 156 9.40 -36.43 -4.57
N ARG A 157 9.87 -35.32 -5.15
CA ARG A 157 11.27 -34.88 -5.18
C ARG A 157 12.22 -35.89 -5.83
N ARG A 158 11.73 -36.72 -6.75
CA ARG A 158 12.56 -37.64 -7.53
C ARG A 158 12.89 -36.98 -8.86
N PRO A 159 14.16 -37.00 -9.32
CA PRO A 159 14.52 -36.49 -10.63
C PRO A 159 13.62 -37.07 -11.73
N LEU A 160 13.22 -36.23 -12.67
CA LEU A 160 12.43 -36.68 -13.82
C LEU A 160 13.26 -37.66 -14.66
N ASP A 161 12.59 -38.70 -15.19
CA ASP A 161 13.23 -39.77 -15.97
C ASP A 161 13.95 -39.25 -17.24
N GLY A 162 13.60 -38.05 -17.69
CA GLY A 162 14.20 -37.39 -18.84
C GLY A 162 15.57 -36.77 -18.60
N GLY A 163 16.06 -36.73 -17.36
CA GLY A 163 17.30 -36.03 -16.98
C GLY A 163 17.15 -34.51 -16.96
N ASP A 164 15.90 -34.02 -16.88
CA ASP A 164 15.57 -32.60 -16.93
C ASP A 164 16.29 -31.82 -15.82
N ARG A 165 16.85 -30.66 -16.16
CA ARG A 165 17.63 -29.82 -15.23
C ARG A 165 17.51 -28.35 -15.56
N ILE A 166 17.74 -27.49 -14.56
CA ILE A 166 17.73 -26.03 -14.69
C ILE A 166 19.05 -25.43 -14.20
N HIS A 167 19.60 -24.48 -14.96
CA HIS A 167 20.83 -23.78 -14.62
C HIS A 167 20.51 -22.46 -13.92
N VAL A 168 20.96 -22.36 -12.67
CA VAL A 168 20.72 -21.18 -11.84
C VAL A 168 22.02 -20.65 -11.25
N GLN A 169 22.10 -19.32 -11.17
CA GLN A 169 23.09 -18.62 -10.36
C GLN A 169 22.40 -17.92 -9.20
N LEU A 170 23.01 -17.93 -8.03
CA LEU A 170 22.41 -17.31 -6.85
C LEU A 170 23.47 -16.81 -5.87
N ARG A 171 23.19 -15.69 -5.21
CA ARG A 171 23.91 -15.23 -4.02
C ARG A 171 22.92 -14.65 -3.02
N PHE A 172 23.05 -15.04 -1.75
CA PHE A 172 22.37 -14.38 -0.65
C PHE A 172 23.32 -13.38 0.00
N THR A 173 22.80 -12.20 0.35
CA THR A 173 23.49 -11.18 1.14
C THR A 173 22.63 -10.90 2.35
N ASP A 174 23.18 -11.13 3.54
CA ASP A 174 22.50 -10.82 4.80
C ASP A 174 22.22 -9.32 4.90
N VAL A 175 21.13 -8.95 5.56
CA VAL A 175 20.73 -7.54 5.70
C VAL A 175 21.80 -6.68 6.37
N ALA A 176 22.57 -7.23 7.32
CA ALA A 176 23.65 -6.52 7.99
C ALA A 176 24.86 -6.30 7.08
N ASP A 177 25.05 -7.18 6.09
CA ASP A 177 26.17 -7.12 5.14
C ASP A 177 25.82 -6.35 3.85
N ASP A 178 24.54 -6.06 3.61
CA ASP A 178 24.07 -5.28 2.45
C ASP A 178 24.34 -3.77 2.64
N PRO A 179 25.29 -3.18 1.90
CA PRO A 179 25.59 -1.75 2.01
C PRO A 179 24.39 -0.85 1.65
N ALA A 180 23.48 -1.34 0.80
CA ALA A 180 22.31 -0.57 0.38
C ALA A 180 21.20 -0.60 1.44
N ALA A 181 21.13 -1.63 2.27
CA ALA A 181 20.19 -1.72 3.38
C ALA A 181 20.49 -0.67 4.47
N ARG A 182 21.75 -0.25 4.60
CA ARG A 182 22.23 0.68 5.64
C ARG A 182 21.71 0.28 7.02
N TRP A 183 21.83 -1.01 7.33
CA TRP A 183 21.17 -1.65 8.46
C TRP A 183 21.40 -0.89 9.78
N GLY A 184 20.32 -0.35 10.35
CA GLY A 184 20.36 0.39 11.63
C GLY A 184 21.13 1.72 11.61
N ALA A 185 21.52 2.24 10.45
CA ALA A 185 22.36 3.44 10.33
C ALA A 185 21.57 4.75 10.11
N GLY A 186 20.24 4.68 9.98
CA GLY A 186 19.42 5.77 9.47
C GLY A 186 19.76 6.14 8.01
N VAL A 187 19.32 7.31 7.56
CA VAL A 187 19.77 7.93 6.31
C VAL A 187 21.29 8.17 6.36
N GLY A 188 21.79 8.53 7.55
CA GLY A 188 23.20 8.64 7.91
C GLY A 188 23.89 9.92 7.45
N ASP A 189 23.91 10.23 6.15
CA ASP A 189 24.58 11.44 5.65
C ASP A 189 23.89 12.06 4.42
N ALA A 190 24.24 13.32 4.13
CA ALA A 190 23.67 14.11 3.04
C ALA A 190 23.99 13.56 1.63
N ALA A 191 24.97 12.67 1.51
CA ALA A 191 25.34 12.03 0.26
C ALA A 191 24.59 10.71 0.00
N TYR A 192 23.67 10.30 0.89
CA TYR A 192 22.81 9.13 0.69
C TYR A 192 22.22 9.10 -0.75
N PRO A 193 22.46 8.03 -1.52
CA PRO A 193 22.12 7.99 -2.95
C PRO A 193 20.62 7.79 -3.23
N GLY A 194 19.82 7.48 -2.21
CA GLY A 194 18.42 7.05 -2.36
C GLY A 194 18.28 5.53 -2.32
N VAL A 195 17.03 5.07 -2.45
CA VAL A 195 16.69 3.66 -2.58
C VAL A 195 17.18 3.16 -3.95
N PRO A 196 18.00 2.10 -4.00
CA PRO A 196 18.57 1.58 -5.24
C PRO A 196 17.51 0.91 -6.11
N ARG A 197 17.83 0.67 -7.39
CA ARG A 197 17.00 -0.12 -8.32
C ARG A 197 15.54 0.33 -8.33
N THR A 198 15.33 1.60 -8.62
CA THR A 198 13.99 2.18 -8.76
C THR A 198 13.90 2.95 -10.07
N PHE A 199 12.68 3.06 -10.62
CA PHE A 199 12.45 3.76 -11.88
C PHE A 199 12.83 5.25 -11.78
N PHE A 200 12.41 5.91 -10.70
CA PHE A 200 12.81 7.29 -10.40
C PHE A 200 13.95 7.32 -9.38
N ALA A 201 15.07 7.91 -9.79
CA ALA A 201 16.20 8.16 -8.90
C ALA A 201 15.88 9.30 -7.90
N GLN A 202 16.59 9.32 -6.78
CA GLN A 202 16.50 10.42 -5.82
C GLN A 202 16.88 11.76 -6.46
N ARG A 203 16.04 12.77 -6.23
CA ARG A 203 16.23 14.16 -6.63
C ARG A 203 16.71 14.99 -5.46
N ARG A 204 17.67 15.88 -5.73
CA ARG A 204 18.22 16.81 -4.73
C ARG A 204 17.71 18.22 -4.99
N GLY A 205 17.72 19.04 -3.95
CA GLY A 205 17.31 20.45 -4.03
C GLY A 205 15.82 20.63 -4.25
N CYS A 206 15.00 19.77 -3.66
CA CYS A 206 13.55 19.87 -3.70
C CYS A 206 13.04 20.71 -2.52
N ARG A 207 11.74 21.04 -2.56
CA ARG A 207 10.96 21.46 -1.39
C ARG A 207 9.84 20.49 -1.15
N VAL A 208 9.56 20.23 0.13
CA VAL A 208 8.40 19.46 0.56
C VAL A 208 7.62 20.29 1.57
N ARG A 209 6.30 20.38 1.39
CA ARG A 209 5.37 20.75 2.46
C ARG A 209 4.57 19.52 2.83
N LEU A 210 4.50 19.24 4.13
CA LEU A 210 3.73 18.14 4.68
C LEU A 210 2.40 18.71 5.18
N TYR A 211 1.31 18.02 4.86
CA TYR A 211 -0.03 18.40 5.26
C TYR A 211 -0.61 17.35 6.20
N GLN A 212 -1.09 17.83 7.33
CA GLN A 212 -1.94 17.13 8.27
C GLN A 212 -3.37 17.57 7.94
N ASP A 213 -4.21 16.62 7.55
CA ASP A 213 -5.57 16.81 7.04
C ASP A 213 -5.69 17.68 5.79
N ALA A 214 -6.93 17.85 5.32
CA ALA A 214 -7.26 18.76 4.25
C ALA A 214 -7.07 20.23 4.66
N HIS A 215 -7.31 20.55 5.94
CA HIS A 215 -7.23 21.90 6.48
C HIS A 215 -6.77 21.89 7.95
N ILE A 216 -6.17 23.01 8.39
CA ILE A 216 -5.76 23.22 9.78
C ILE A 216 -6.37 24.52 10.30
N SER A 217 -7.07 24.45 11.43
CA SER A 217 -7.69 25.63 12.06
C SER A 217 -6.63 26.61 12.58
N ASP A 218 -6.90 27.92 12.54
CA ASP A 218 -5.97 28.92 13.09
C ASP A 218 -5.69 28.66 14.58
N GLY A 219 -6.72 28.24 15.32
CA GLY A 219 -6.62 27.94 16.74
C GLY A 219 -5.62 26.83 17.01
N PHE A 220 -5.63 25.75 16.22
CA PHE A 220 -4.64 24.70 16.35
C PHE A 220 -3.24 25.16 15.92
N ALA A 221 -3.12 25.83 14.77
CA ALA A 221 -1.84 26.34 14.29
C ALA A 221 -1.13 27.24 15.33
N GLN A 222 -1.90 28.00 16.13
CA GLN A 222 -1.37 28.82 17.23
C GLN A 222 -0.98 28.01 18.48
N ARG A 223 -1.65 26.88 18.75
CA ARG A 223 -1.35 25.97 19.87
C ARG A 223 -0.18 25.04 19.61
N VAL A 224 0.20 24.82 18.35
CA VAL A 224 1.35 23.97 18.01
C VAL A 224 2.64 24.68 18.40
N HIS A 225 3.22 24.27 19.53
CA HIS A 225 4.44 24.86 20.10
C HIS A 225 5.66 23.95 19.89
N VAL A 226 5.94 23.64 18.63
CA VAL A 226 7.07 22.80 18.25
C VAL A 226 8.23 23.66 17.78
N THR A 227 9.39 23.50 18.43
CA THR A 227 10.62 24.22 18.06
C THR A 227 11.51 23.34 17.21
N LEU A 228 11.83 23.81 16.00
CA LEU A 228 12.75 23.17 15.07
C LEU A 228 14.20 23.59 15.35
N ALA A 229 15.14 22.88 14.72
CA ALA A 229 16.53 23.29 14.71
C ALA A 229 16.68 24.74 14.20
N GLY A 230 17.58 25.49 14.82
CA GLY A 230 17.73 26.94 14.58
C GLY A 230 16.69 27.82 15.29
N GLY A 231 15.85 27.26 16.17
CA GLY A 231 14.92 28.01 17.02
C GLY A 231 13.65 28.48 16.30
N LYS A 232 13.41 28.02 15.07
CA LYS A 232 12.21 28.38 14.29
C LYS A 232 11.00 27.57 14.78
N PRO A 233 9.80 28.15 14.87
CA PRO A 233 8.59 27.38 15.14
C PRO A 233 8.20 26.54 13.91
N TYR A 234 7.74 25.32 14.14
CA TYR A 234 7.01 24.57 13.12
C TYR A 234 5.71 25.27 12.79
N GLN A 235 5.35 25.31 11.50
CA GLN A 235 4.13 25.94 11.03
C GLN A 235 3.33 24.91 10.22
N PRO A 236 2.22 24.38 10.78
CA PRO A 236 1.30 23.55 10.02
C PRO A 236 0.85 24.25 8.74
N ARG A 237 0.66 23.47 7.67
CA ARG A 237 0.24 23.96 6.34
C ARG A 237 -1.16 23.43 6.03
N ARG A 238 -1.86 24.07 5.08
CA ARG A 238 -3.27 23.77 4.75
C ARG A 238 -3.35 23.19 3.34
N CYS A 239 -3.69 21.90 3.24
CA CYS A 239 -3.62 21.17 1.98
C CYS A 239 -4.53 21.76 0.90
N TRP A 240 -5.84 21.78 1.15
CA TRP A 240 -6.81 22.19 0.12
C TRP A 240 -6.76 23.69 -0.20
N GLU A 241 -6.28 24.52 0.73
CA GLU A 241 -5.96 25.92 0.42
C GLU A 241 -4.79 26.02 -0.56
N ASP A 242 -3.68 25.33 -0.30
CA ASP A 242 -2.53 25.32 -1.19
C ASP A 242 -2.88 24.72 -2.57
N VAL A 243 -3.73 23.67 -2.62
CA VAL A 243 -4.24 23.10 -3.89
C VAL A 243 -5.11 24.11 -4.64
N PHE A 244 -6.04 24.77 -3.95
CA PHE A 244 -6.90 25.80 -4.54
C PHE A 244 -6.09 26.96 -5.13
N GLU A 245 -5.12 27.47 -4.37
CA GLU A 245 -4.23 28.54 -4.83
C GLU A 245 -3.40 28.09 -6.03
N ALA A 246 -2.88 26.86 -6.01
CA ALA A 246 -2.06 26.31 -7.09
C ALA A 246 -2.86 26.17 -8.40
N ILE A 247 -4.07 25.60 -8.36
CA ILE A 247 -4.97 25.50 -9.54
C ILE A 247 -5.37 26.89 -10.04
N THR A 248 -5.71 27.81 -9.13
CA THR A 248 -6.12 29.17 -9.48
C THR A 248 -5.02 29.91 -10.23
N ASN A 249 -3.77 29.76 -9.78
CA ASN A 249 -2.61 30.46 -10.32
C ASN A 249 -2.01 29.80 -11.56
N ALA A 250 -2.35 28.54 -11.86
CA ALA A 250 -1.85 27.82 -13.03
C ALA A 250 -2.10 28.59 -14.34
N ARG A 251 -1.11 28.59 -15.24
CA ARG A 251 -1.16 29.30 -16.52
C ARG A 251 -1.01 28.40 -17.73
N ARG A 252 -0.41 27.22 -17.57
CA ARG A 252 -0.13 26.28 -18.66
C ARG A 252 -0.91 24.98 -18.51
N MET A 253 -0.89 24.37 -17.33
CA MET A 253 -1.46 23.04 -17.10
C MET A 253 -2.01 22.83 -15.69
N VAL A 254 -3.05 22.00 -15.64
CA VAL A 254 -3.58 21.38 -14.40
C VAL A 254 -3.87 19.92 -14.72
N TYR A 255 -3.06 19.00 -14.21
CA TYR A 255 -3.26 17.56 -14.37
C TYR A 255 -3.69 16.94 -13.06
N ILE A 256 -4.75 16.14 -13.08
CA ILE A 256 -5.32 15.51 -11.88
C ILE A 256 -5.49 14.01 -12.11
N ALA A 257 -5.00 13.20 -11.18
CA ALA A 257 -5.38 11.80 -11.09
C ALA A 257 -6.02 11.55 -9.72
N GLY A 258 -7.11 10.80 -9.68
CA GLY A 258 -7.81 10.46 -8.44
C GLY A 258 -8.51 9.11 -8.53
N TRP A 259 -8.64 8.46 -7.38
CA TRP A 259 -9.51 7.29 -7.25
C TRP A 259 -10.97 7.71 -7.37
N SER A 260 -11.30 8.86 -6.77
CA SER A 260 -12.56 9.56 -6.98
C SER A 260 -12.29 11.06 -7.05
N VAL A 261 -13.05 11.76 -7.88
CA VAL A 261 -13.10 13.22 -7.88
C VAL A 261 -14.57 13.59 -7.83
N ASN A 262 -14.92 14.57 -7.00
CA ASN A 262 -16.27 15.09 -6.95
C ASN A 262 -16.23 16.57 -7.36
N THR A 263 -17.00 16.93 -8.39
CA THR A 263 -16.97 18.29 -8.97
C THR A 263 -17.60 19.35 -8.07
N ASP A 264 -18.41 18.94 -7.09
CA ASP A 264 -19.22 19.86 -6.29
C ASP A 264 -18.52 20.30 -5.00
N VAL A 265 -17.38 19.69 -4.65
CA VAL A 265 -16.64 20.06 -3.44
C VAL A 265 -16.04 21.45 -3.53
N ALA A 266 -16.14 22.20 -2.43
CA ALA A 266 -15.40 23.45 -2.23
C ALA A 266 -14.09 23.16 -1.48
N LEU A 267 -12.98 23.65 -2.03
CA LEU A 267 -11.65 23.46 -1.46
C LEU A 267 -11.37 24.38 -0.26
N VAL A 268 -11.97 25.58 -0.24
CA VAL A 268 -11.87 26.53 0.88
C VAL A 268 -13.25 26.71 1.49
N ARG A 269 -13.41 26.22 2.73
CA ARG A 269 -14.70 26.26 3.46
C ARG A 269 -14.69 27.12 4.72
N ASP A 270 -13.54 27.69 5.08
CA ASP A 270 -13.45 28.62 6.21
C ASP A 270 -14.35 29.83 5.93
N PRO A 271 -15.42 30.06 6.73
CA PRO A 271 -16.38 31.14 6.50
C PRO A 271 -15.77 32.53 6.62
N ARG A 272 -14.55 32.65 7.17
CA ARG A 272 -13.80 33.91 7.28
C ARG A 272 -13.08 34.26 5.98
N LYS A 273 -13.03 33.35 5.00
CA LYS A 273 -12.40 33.53 3.69
C LYS A 273 -13.46 33.55 2.58
N PRO A 274 -13.18 34.19 1.43
CA PRO A 274 -14.05 34.08 0.26
C PRO A 274 -14.21 32.61 -0.16
N SER A 275 -15.43 32.23 -0.55
CA SER A 275 -15.68 30.88 -1.08
C SER A 275 -14.81 30.61 -2.31
N SER A 276 -14.24 29.40 -2.37
CA SER A 276 -13.53 28.92 -3.57
C SER A 276 -14.45 28.67 -4.77
N GLY A 277 -15.78 28.66 -4.58
CA GLY A 277 -16.68 27.96 -5.48
C GLY A 277 -16.42 26.45 -5.47
N THR A 278 -17.05 25.72 -6.39
CA THR A 278 -16.83 24.29 -6.56
C THR A 278 -15.58 24.00 -7.39
N LEU A 279 -14.95 22.85 -7.16
CA LEU A 279 -13.81 22.37 -7.94
C LEU A 279 -14.13 22.32 -9.45
N GLY A 280 -15.32 21.84 -9.81
CA GLY A 280 -15.77 21.71 -11.18
C GLY A 280 -15.78 23.04 -11.93
N GLU A 281 -16.34 24.08 -11.33
CA GLU A 281 -16.38 25.42 -11.93
C GLU A 281 -15.00 26.07 -11.98
N LEU A 282 -14.14 25.86 -10.97
CA LEU A 282 -12.75 26.30 -11.02
C LEU A 282 -12.01 25.69 -12.22
N LEU A 283 -12.12 24.37 -12.44
CA LEU A 283 -11.44 23.69 -13.55
C LEU A 283 -11.98 24.13 -14.92
N LYS A 284 -13.31 24.28 -15.07
CA LYS A 284 -13.92 24.84 -16.30
C LYS A 284 -13.39 26.24 -16.59
N LYS A 285 -13.33 27.10 -15.57
CA LYS A 285 -12.78 28.45 -15.69
C LYS A 285 -11.32 28.43 -16.16
N LYS A 286 -10.47 27.61 -15.54
CA LYS A 286 -9.06 27.48 -15.96
C LYS A 286 -8.94 26.99 -17.40
N ALA A 287 -9.74 26.02 -17.81
CA ALA A 287 -9.77 25.55 -19.19
C ALA A 287 -10.22 26.65 -20.18
N ALA A 288 -11.22 27.47 -19.81
CA ALA A 288 -11.66 28.60 -20.62
C ALA A 288 -10.62 29.73 -20.73
N GLU A 289 -9.74 29.88 -19.73
CA GLU A 289 -8.58 30.77 -19.76
C GLU A 289 -7.42 30.24 -20.64
N GLY A 290 -7.57 29.06 -21.23
CA GLY A 290 -6.56 28.43 -22.09
C GLY A 290 -5.58 27.50 -21.38
N VAL A 291 -5.76 27.27 -20.06
CA VAL A 291 -4.96 26.30 -19.31
C VAL A 291 -5.34 24.88 -19.73
N ARG A 292 -4.35 24.02 -19.94
CA ARG A 292 -4.60 22.62 -20.27
C ARG A 292 -5.03 21.84 -19.02
N VAL A 293 -6.32 21.50 -18.92
CA VAL A 293 -6.84 20.71 -17.80
C VAL A 293 -7.09 19.26 -18.24
N LEU A 294 -6.30 18.32 -17.70
CA LEU A 294 -6.38 16.88 -17.98
C LEU A 294 -6.68 16.10 -16.70
N MET A 295 -7.57 15.11 -16.79
CA MET A 295 -7.94 14.28 -15.64
C MET A 295 -7.95 12.80 -15.99
N LEU A 296 -7.36 11.98 -15.12
CA LEU A 296 -7.43 10.52 -15.13
C LEU A 296 -8.16 10.08 -13.85
N VAL A 297 -9.46 9.81 -13.94
CA VAL A 297 -10.29 9.34 -12.83
C VAL A 297 -10.49 7.83 -13.00
N TRP A 298 -10.42 7.04 -11.91
CA TRP A 298 -10.66 5.60 -12.01
C TRP A 298 -12.08 5.30 -12.52
N ASP A 299 -12.20 4.36 -13.46
CA ASP A 299 -13.47 3.82 -14.02
C ASP A 299 -14.00 2.71 -13.11
N ASP A 300 -14.95 3.02 -12.23
CA ASP A 300 -15.65 2.05 -11.38
C ASP A 300 -16.66 1.24 -12.20
N ARG A 301 -16.14 0.17 -12.81
CA ARG A 301 -16.95 -0.78 -13.58
C ARG A 301 -17.90 -1.62 -12.72
N THR A 302 -17.91 -1.49 -11.40
CA THR A 302 -18.80 -2.29 -10.53
C THR A 302 -20.28 -1.93 -10.70
N SER A 303 -20.58 -0.76 -11.30
CA SER A 303 -21.91 -0.37 -11.82
C SER A 303 -22.53 -1.37 -12.79
N LEU A 304 -21.71 -2.28 -13.37
CA LEU A 304 -22.14 -3.34 -14.29
C LEU A 304 -22.51 -4.67 -13.61
N GLY A 305 -22.58 -4.75 -12.27
CA GLY A 305 -23.21 -5.88 -11.58
C GLY A 305 -22.40 -6.58 -10.46
N LEU A 306 -21.39 -5.94 -9.88
CA LEU A 306 -20.63 -6.53 -8.76
C LEU A 306 -21.20 -6.07 -7.41
N GLY A 307 -22.29 -6.73 -7.00
CA GLY A 307 -23.14 -6.34 -5.87
C GLY A 307 -22.53 -6.36 -4.46
N PRO A 308 -21.69 -7.32 -4.03
CA PRO A 308 -21.31 -7.44 -2.61
C PRO A 308 -20.41 -6.31 -2.07
N ILE A 309 -19.27 -6.03 -2.71
CA ILE A 309 -18.28 -5.05 -2.19
C ILE A 309 -18.83 -3.62 -2.20
N ARG A 310 -19.60 -3.27 -3.24
CA ARG A 310 -20.26 -1.96 -3.32
C ARG A 310 -21.39 -1.83 -2.29
N ARG A 311 -22.15 -2.90 -2.02
CA ARG A 311 -23.16 -2.92 -0.94
C ARG A 311 -22.53 -2.85 0.45
N ASP A 312 -21.31 -3.34 0.61
CA ASP A 312 -20.56 -3.31 1.87
C ASP A 312 -19.96 -1.91 2.17
N GLY A 313 -20.07 -0.95 1.25
CA GLY A 313 -19.66 0.46 1.46
C GLY A 313 -18.22 0.79 1.05
N LEU A 314 -17.48 -0.16 0.47
CA LEU A 314 -16.04 -0.02 0.17
C LEU A 314 -15.73 0.70 -1.16
N MET A 315 -16.74 1.05 -1.98
CA MET A 315 -16.58 1.56 -3.35
C MET A 315 -17.59 2.68 -3.67
N ALA A 316 -17.53 3.79 -2.94
CA ALA A 316 -18.36 4.98 -3.20
C ALA A 316 -17.59 6.04 -4.01
N THR A 317 -17.70 6.00 -5.34
CA THR A 317 -17.02 6.92 -6.27
C THR A 317 -17.99 7.83 -7.04
N HIS A 318 -17.45 8.90 -7.63
CA HIS A 318 -18.17 9.91 -8.43
C HIS A 318 -17.62 10.03 -9.86
N ASP A 319 -17.06 8.96 -10.40
CA ASP A 319 -16.33 8.93 -11.65
C ASP A 319 -17.21 9.23 -12.87
N GLU A 320 -18.32 8.49 -13.06
CA GLU A 320 -19.25 8.70 -14.18
C GLU A 320 -19.90 10.09 -14.16
N ASP A 321 -20.27 10.56 -12.96
CA ASP A 321 -20.85 11.90 -12.75
C ASP A 321 -19.84 12.99 -13.14
N THR A 322 -18.60 12.87 -12.69
CA THR A 322 -17.52 13.80 -13.01
C THR A 322 -17.20 13.84 -14.50
N ALA A 323 -17.10 12.67 -15.14
CA ALA A 323 -16.87 12.59 -16.58
C ALA A 323 -18.03 13.21 -17.38
N THR A 324 -19.26 13.03 -16.90
CA THR A 324 -20.46 13.65 -17.50
C THR A 324 -20.47 15.16 -17.32
N TYR A 325 -20.12 15.66 -16.13
CA TYR A 325 -20.08 17.08 -15.81
C TYR A 325 -19.09 17.87 -16.70
N PHE A 326 -17.95 17.28 -17.05
CA PHE A 326 -16.95 17.91 -17.92
C PHE A 326 -17.18 17.67 -19.42
N ARG A 327 -18.16 16.84 -19.80
CA ARG A 327 -18.44 16.54 -21.21
C ARG A 327 -18.81 17.81 -21.98
N GLY A 328 -18.13 18.04 -23.11
CA GLY A 328 -18.35 19.22 -23.95
C GLY A 328 -17.70 20.51 -23.43
N THR A 329 -16.93 20.44 -22.34
CA THR A 329 -16.15 21.58 -21.82
C THR A 329 -14.70 21.54 -22.31
N GLY A 330 -13.89 22.53 -21.92
CA GLY A 330 -12.45 22.54 -22.18
C GLY A 330 -11.64 21.57 -21.30
N VAL A 331 -12.24 21.01 -20.25
CA VAL A 331 -11.61 20.02 -19.37
C VAL A 331 -11.67 18.64 -20.04
N ARG A 332 -10.54 17.93 -20.07
CA ARG A 332 -10.45 16.57 -20.63
C ARG A 332 -10.41 15.56 -19.50
N CYS A 333 -11.57 15.03 -19.14
CA CYS A 333 -11.71 13.97 -18.14
C CYS A 333 -11.81 12.61 -18.82
N ILE A 334 -10.92 11.69 -18.46
CA ILE A 334 -10.89 10.31 -18.95
C ILE A 334 -11.15 9.36 -17.78
N LEU A 335 -12.10 8.45 -17.97
CA LEU A 335 -12.33 7.31 -17.10
C LEU A 335 -11.32 6.22 -17.42
N CYS A 336 -10.50 5.87 -16.43
CA CYS A 336 -9.37 4.96 -16.55
C CYS A 336 -9.68 3.63 -15.88
N PRO A 337 -9.86 2.55 -16.65
CA PRO A 337 -10.05 1.23 -16.06
C PRO A 337 -8.73 0.63 -15.63
N ARG A 338 -8.76 -0.14 -14.54
CA ARG A 338 -7.60 -0.93 -14.11
C ARG A 338 -7.80 -2.38 -14.52
N ASN A 339 -6.86 -2.92 -15.30
CA ASN A 339 -6.78 -4.35 -15.58
C ASN A 339 -5.50 -4.88 -14.93
N PRO A 340 -5.58 -5.77 -13.93
CA PRO A 340 -4.41 -6.27 -13.22
C PRO A 340 -3.62 -7.26 -14.07
N ASP A 341 -2.31 -7.33 -13.86
CA ASP A 341 -1.47 -8.35 -14.49
C ASP A 341 -1.46 -9.65 -13.64
N GLN A 342 -2.41 -10.57 -13.86
CA GLN A 342 -2.56 -11.75 -12.98
C GLN A 342 -2.77 -13.10 -13.71
N GLY A 343 -2.21 -14.16 -13.10
CA GLY A 343 -2.05 -15.52 -13.64
C GLY A 343 -3.00 -16.58 -13.11
N ARG A 344 -4.29 -16.29 -13.00
CA ARG A 344 -5.31 -17.30 -12.67
C ARG A 344 -6.18 -17.64 -13.89
N SER A 345 -7.17 -18.52 -13.67
CA SER A 345 -8.05 -19.07 -14.71
C SER A 345 -8.94 -17.97 -15.30
N TYR A 346 -9.15 -18.02 -16.62
CA TYR A 346 -9.97 -17.08 -17.42
C TYR A 346 -11.33 -16.71 -16.79
N VAL A 347 -11.96 -17.60 -16.03
CA VAL A 347 -13.25 -17.36 -15.38
C VAL A 347 -13.13 -16.50 -14.10
N GLN A 348 -12.04 -16.63 -13.34
CA GLN A 348 -11.75 -15.75 -12.19
C GLN A 348 -11.19 -14.39 -12.63
N ASP A 349 -10.51 -14.34 -13.77
CA ASP A 349 -9.87 -13.13 -14.27
C ASP A 349 -10.89 -12.02 -14.61
N VAL A 350 -12.09 -12.36 -15.12
CA VAL A 350 -13.11 -11.35 -15.49
C VAL A 350 -13.74 -10.68 -14.25
N GLU A 351 -14.09 -11.45 -13.22
CA GLU A 351 -14.66 -10.89 -11.97
C GLU A 351 -13.60 -10.15 -11.15
N THR A 352 -12.34 -10.64 -11.14
CA THR A 352 -11.24 -10.02 -10.37
C THR A 352 -10.67 -8.77 -11.06
N ALA A 353 -10.64 -8.72 -12.39
CA ALA A 353 -10.12 -7.57 -13.13
C ALA A 353 -10.94 -6.30 -12.91
N ALA A 354 -12.25 -6.41 -12.68
CA ALA A 354 -13.12 -5.28 -12.40
C ALA A 354 -13.03 -4.76 -10.95
N MET A 355 -12.14 -5.32 -10.11
CA MET A 355 -12.06 -5.01 -8.67
C MET A 355 -10.77 -4.32 -8.22
N PHE A 356 -9.76 -4.17 -9.08
CA PHE A 356 -8.59 -3.33 -8.80
C PHE A 356 -8.80 -1.92 -9.31
N THR A 357 -8.08 -0.97 -8.72
CA THR A 357 -8.34 0.46 -8.92
C THR A 357 -7.10 1.23 -9.36
N HIS A 358 -7.34 2.40 -9.95
CA HIS A 358 -6.31 3.42 -10.00
C HIS A 358 -6.42 4.26 -8.73
N HIS A 359 -5.49 4.06 -7.79
CA HIS A 359 -5.61 4.61 -6.45
C HIS A 359 -4.69 5.84 -6.19
N GLN A 360 -3.94 6.28 -7.21
CA GLN A 360 -3.11 7.48 -7.15
C GLN A 360 -3.96 8.75 -6.99
N LYS A 361 -3.63 9.58 -5.99
CA LYS A 361 -4.19 10.93 -5.81
C LYS A 361 -3.11 11.97 -6.09
N THR A 362 -3.19 12.67 -7.23
CA THR A 362 -2.20 13.68 -7.61
C THR A 362 -2.82 14.91 -8.24
N VAL A 363 -2.23 16.08 -7.97
CA VAL A 363 -2.52 17.34 -8.68
C VAL A 363 -1.19 17.93 -9.13
N ILE A 364 -1.01 18.20 -10.41
CA ILE A 364 0.22 18.75 -10.99
C ILE A 364 -0.10 20.05 -11.71
N VAL A 365 0.58 21.13 -11.34
CA VAL A 365 0.38 22.46 -11.93
C VAL A 365 1.70 23.19 -12.16
N ASP A 366 1.71 24.15 -13.08
CA ASP A 366 2.77 25.15 -13.16
C ASP A 366 2.54 26.27 -12.11
N SER A 367 3.59 26.69 -11.39
CA SER A 367 3.52 27.70 -10.32
C SER A 367 4.07 29.07 -10.70
N SER A 368 4.42 29.33 -11.96
CA SER A 368 5.02 30.62 -12.32
C SER A 368 4.00 31.75 -12.45
N GLY A 369 4.22 32.84 -11.69
CA GLY A 369 3.64 34.16 -11.97
C GLY A 369 4.26 34.86 -13.19
N ASN A 370 5.18 34.19 -13.91
CA ASN A 370 5.91 34.76 -15.03
C ASN A 370 5.49 34.07 -16.33
N ALA A 371 4.65 34.74 -17.11
CA ALA A 371 4.07 34.22 -18.35
C ALA A 371 5.07 34.12 -19.53
N ALA A 372 6.36 34.37 -19.30
CA ALA A 372 7.37 34.27 -20.34
C ALA A 372 7.51 32.81 -20.83
N ALA A 373 7.28 32.59 -22.12
CA ALA A 373 7.30 31.26 -22.74
C ALA A 373 8.63 30.49 -22.55
N ASN A 374 9.73 31.20 -22.32
CA ASN A 374 11.08 30.62 -22.20
C ASN A 374 11.58 30.49 -20.74
N ALA A 375 10.69 30.62 -19.74
CA ALA A 375 11.04 30.44 -18.33
C ALA A 375 10.57 29.08 -17.79
N PRO A 376 11.29 28.50 -16.79
CA PRO A 376 10.84 27.32 -16.06
C PRO A 376 9.42 27.50 -15.52
N PRO A 377 8.54 26.49 -15.61
CA PRO A 377 7.16 26.58 -15.15
C PRO A 377 7.03 26.70 -13.62
N GLY A 378 8.09 26.36 -12.87
CA GLY A 378 8.03 26.21 -11.42
C GLY A 378 7.05 25.10 -11.09
N LEU A 379 7.32 23.86 -11.50
CA LEU A 379 6.34 22.79 -11.37
C LEU A 379 6.06 22.48 -9.89
N VAL A 380 4.79 22.33 -9.55
CA VAL A 380 4.32 21.94 -8.22
C VAL A 380 3.42 20.72 -8.36
N SER A 381 3.73 19.68 -7.59
CA SER A 381 2.99 18.41 -7.61
C SER A 381 2.52 18.07 -6.20
N PHE A 382 1.25 17.72 -6.06
CA PHE A 382 0.66 17.23 -4.82
C PHE A 382 0.45 15.73 -4.92
N LEU A 383 0.73 14.98 -3.86
CA LEU A 383 0.42 13.56 -3.73
C LEU A 383 0.23 13.15 -2.26
N GLY A 384 -0.53 12.09 -2.01
CA GLY A 384 -0.80 11.58 -0.66
C GLY A 384 -2.07 10.73 -0.62
N GLY A 385 -2.75 10.70 0.53
CA GLY A 385 -3.98 9.93 0.74
C GLY A 385 -5.27 10.67 0.36
N ILE A 386 -5.25 12.00 0.33
CA ILE A 386 -6.45 12.84 0.12
C ILE A 386 -6.85 12.95 -1.37
N ASP A 387 -7.99 12.36 -1.74
CA ASP A 387 -8.68 12.61 -3.01
C ASP A 387 -9.42 13.96 -2.97
N LEU A 388 -9.70 14.54 -4.15
CA LEU A 388 -10.53 15.74 -4.29
C LEU A 388 -12.02 15.37 -4.39
N CYS A 389 -12.54 14.73 -3.33
CA CYS A 389 -13.94 14.31 -3.25
C CYS A 389 -14.56 14.57 -1.87
N ASP A 390 -15.84 14.25 -1.74
CA ASP A 390 -16.68 14.37 -0.55
C ASP A 390 -16.12 13.57 0.64
N GLY A 391 -16.43 14.04 1.85
CA GLY A 391 -16.00 13.46 3.13
C GLY A 391 -14.56 13.79 3.54
N ARG A 392 -13.69 14.17 2.59
CA ARG A 392 -12.24 14.35 2.80
C ARG A 392 -11.86 15.68 3.43
N TYR A 393 -12.73 16.69 3.33
CA TYR A 393 -12.48 17.94 4.05
C TYR A 393 -12.65 17.68 5.54
N ASP A 394 -11.59 17.90 6.30
CA ASP A 394 -11.64 17.89 7.76
C ASP A 394 -10.51 18.75 8.31
N THR A 395 -10.50 18.86 9.63
CA THR A 395 -9.43 19.49 10.41
C THR A 395 -9.10 18.60 11.58
N GLN A 396 -7.95 18.85 12.20
CA GLN A 396 -7.46 18.17 13.40
C GLN A 396 -8.41 18.17 14.62
N GLU A 397 -9.53 18.92 14.59
CA GLU A 397 -10.59 18.85 15.61
C GLU A 397 -11.54 17.64 15.41
N HIS A 398 -11.62 17.10 14.18
CA HIS A 398 -12.42 15.94 13.79
C HIS A 398 -13.83 15.87 14.39
N PRO A 399 -14.65 16.91 14.17
CA PRO A 399 -15.94 17.03 14.83
C PRO A 399 -16.95 15.99 14.33
N LEU A 400 -17.67 15.39 15.28
CA LEU A 400 -18.70 14.38 14.99
C LEU A 400 -20.05 15.02 14.66
N PHE A 401 -20.43 16.06 15.42
CA PHE A 401 -21.74 16.69 15.35
C PHE A 401 -21.68 18.21 15.16
N ARG A 402 -20.63 18.87 15.67
CA ARG A 402 -20.54 20.34 15.78
C ARG A 402 -20.52 21.08 14.44
N THR A 403 -20.12 20.41 13.36
CA THR A 403 -20.01 21.01 12.01
C THR A 403 -21.13 20.62 11.06
N LEU A 404 -22.09 19.81 11.51
CA LEU A 404 -23.19 19.32 10.67
C LEU A 404 -24.12 20.45 10.21
N GLY A 405 -24.21 21.53 10.99
CA GLY A 405 -24.96 22.74 10.60
C GLY A 405 -24.17 23.72 9.72
N THR A 406 -22.87 23.48 9.51
CA THR A 406 -21.93 24.42 8.87
C THR A 406 -21.10 23.72 7.79
N THR A 407 -19.82 23.47 8.03
CA THR A 407 -18.80 23.02 7.06
C THR A 407 -19.11 21.68 6.40
N HIS A 408 -19.81 20.79 7.11
CA HIS A 408 -20.12 19.43 6.66
C HIS A 408 -21.62 19.23 6.37
N ARG A 409 -22.40 20.31 6.29
CA ARG A 409 -23.84 20.22 6.00
C ARG A 409 -24.11 19.60 4.63
N ASP A 410 -23.41 20.09 3.63
CA ASP A 410 -23.52 19.66 2.23
C ASP A 410 -22.41 18.66 1.86
N ASP A 411 -21.71 18.11 2.87
CA ASP A 411 -20.61 17.15 2.73
C ASP A 411 -20.61 16.16 3.91
N PHE A 412 -21.80 15.63 4.21
CA PHE A 412 -21.99 14.63 5.26
C PHE A 412 -21.57 13.26 4.75
N HIS A 413 -20.52 12.69 5.34
CA HIS A 413 -19.98 11.38 4.99
C HIS A 413 -20.11 10.43 6.18
N GLN A 414 -20.78 9.29 5.98
CA GLN A 414 -20.95 8.23 6.98
C GLN A 414 -21.37 6.91 6.31
N PRO A 415 -20.42 6.14 5.75
CA PRO A 415 -20.71 4.91 5.00
C PRO A 415 -20.87 3.67 5.91
N ASN A 416 -20.56 3.77 7.20
CA ASN A 416 -20.61 2.64 8.12
C ASN A 416 -22.03 2.27 8.55
N PHE A 417 -23.00 3.17 8.35
CA PHE A 417 -24.38 2.97 8.74
C PHE A 417 -25.31 2.96 7.52
N PRO A 418 -26.07 1.87 7.29
CA PRO A 418 -27.09 1.86 6.25
C PRO A 418 -28.12 2.98 6.46
N GLY A 419 -28.32 3.81 5.44
CA GLY A 419 -29.29 4.91 5.48
C GLY A 419 -28.85 6.14 6.30
N ALA A 420 -27.55 6.29 6.58
CA ALA A 420 -27.00 7.51 7.15
C ALA A 420 -27.31 8.73 6.27
N SER A 421 -27.69 9.83 6.89
CA SER A 421 -27.90 11.09 6.17
C SER A 421 -27.84 12.27 7.12
N ILE A 422 -27.53 13.45 6.60
CA ILE A 422 -27.56 14.70 7.37
C ILE A 422 -28.91 14.93 8.05
N ASN A 423 -30.02 14.53 7.42
CA ASN A 423 -31.38 14.67 7.97
C ASN A 423 -31.62 13.81 9.22
N LYS A 424 -30.87 12.74 9.40
CA LYS A 424 -30.91 11.87 10.60
C LYS A 424 -29.83 12.23 11.62
N GLY A 425 -28.93 13.17 11.29
CA GLY A 425 -27.91 13.70 12.20
C GLY A 425 -26.61 12.90 12.22
N GLY A 426 -25.74 13.23 13.17
CA GLY A 426 -24.45 12.58 13.30
C GLY A 426 -24.49 11.22 14.02
N PRO A 427 -23.31 10.62 14.28
CA PRO A 427 -22.00 11.19 13.96
C PRO A 427 -21.69 11.12 12.46
N ARG A 428 -21.10 12.18 11.87
CA ARG A 428 -20.34 11.97 10.62
C ARG A 428 -19.12 11.10 10.92
N GLU A 429 -18.51 10.53 9.89
CA GLU A 429 -17.18 9.94 10.01
C GLU A 429 -16.13 11.02 9.74
N PRO A 430 -15.35 11.47 10.76
CA PRO A 430 -14.23 12.37 10.54
C PRO A 430 -13.12 11.70 9.74
N TRP A 431 -12.33 12.49 9.03
CA TRP A 431 -11.33 12.01 8.08
C TRP A 431 -9.94 12.51 8.45
N HIS A 432 -9.13 11.64 9.06
CA HIS A 432 -7.71 11.90 9.35
C HIS A 432 -6.85 11.37 8.21
N ASP A 433 -6.06 12.26 7.59
CA ASP A 433 -5.25 11.88 6.41
C ASP A 433 -4.03 12.79 6.24
N ILE A 434 -3.07 12.33 5.44
CA ILE A 434 -1.80 13.00 5.19
C ILE A 434 -1.59 13.21 3.69
N HIS A 435 -1.12 14.40 3.34
CA HIS A 435 -0.79 14.76 1.97
C HIS A 435 0.54 15.52 1.91
N CYS A 436 1.10 15.70 0.73
CA CYS A 436 2.28 16.53 0.57
C CYS A 436 2.27 17.33 -0.74
N ARG A 437 3.01 18.44 -0.74
CA ARG A 437 3.37 19.22 -1.92
C ARG A 437 4.86 19.08 -2.15
N VAL A 438 5.23 18.75 -3.39
CA VAL A 438 6.60 18.58 -3.85
C VAL A 438 6.91 19.63 -4.92
N GLU A 439 8.06 20.29 -4.78
CA GLU A 439 8.57 21.29 -5.72
C GLU A 439 10.04 20.99 -6.07
N GLY A 440 10.49 21.49 -7.21
CA GLY A 440 11.83 21.19 -7.75
C GLY A 440 11.84 19.90 -8.60
N PRO A 441 13.00 19.27 -8.82
CA PRO A 441 13.11 18.20 -9.80
C PRO A 441 12.19 17.00 -9.55
N ALA A 442 11.85 16.68 -8.29
CA ALA A 442 10.92 15.58 -7.98
C ALA A 442 9.46 15.84 -8.41
N ALA A 443 9.05 17.12 -8.56
CA ALA A 443 7.73 17.44 -9.08
C ALA A 443 7.57 16.93 -10.53
N TRP A 444 8.67 16.92 -11.30
CA TRP A 444 8.70 16.43 -12.68
C TRP A 444 8.57 14.91 -12.78
N ASP A 445 9.06 14.16 -11.79
CA ASP A 445 8.86 12.70 -11.74
C ASP A 445 7.36 12.35 -11.56
N VAL A 446 6.63 13.15 -10.77
CA VAL A 446 5.17 13.01 -10.62
C VAL A 446 4.44 13.35 -11.92
N LEU A 447 4.90 14.37 -12.65
CA LEU A 447 4.40 14.69 -14.00
C LEU A 447 4.68 13.55 -14.98
N ASP A 448 5.90 13.01 -15.01
CA ASP A 448 6.27 11.92 -15.90
C ASP A 448 5.41 10.68 -15.62
N ASN A 449 5.09 10.38 -14.35
CA ASN A 449 4.10 9.35 -14.01
C ASN A 449 2.72 9.63 -14.65
N PHE A 450 2.19 10.86 -14.51
CA PHE A 450 0.90 11.21 -15.11
C PHE A 450 0.94 11.07 -16.63
N GLU A 451 1.98 11.57 -17.29
CA GLU A 451 2.10 11.50 -18.75
C GLU A 451 2.27 10.06 -19.24
N GLN A 452 3.00 9.21 -18.54
CA GLN A 452 3.11 7.78 -18.86
C GLN A 452 1.74 7.09 -18.83
N ARG A 453 0.90 7.43 -17.84
CA ARG A 453 -0.48 6.92 -17.74
C ARG A 453 -1.38 7.48 -18.83
N TRP A 454 -1.29 8.79 -19.08
CA TRP A 454 -2.06 9.46 -20.14
C TRP A 454 -1.75 8.87 -21.52
N ARG A 455 -0.47 8.62 -21.84
CA ARG A 455 -0.08 7.98 -23.09
C ARG A 455 -0.63 6.56 -23.23
N LYS A 456 -0.78 5.84 -22.12
CA LYS A 456 -1.22 4.43 -22.12
C LYS A 456 -2.75 4.28 -22.14
N GLN A 457 -3.45 5.06 -21.33
CA GLN A 457 -4.88 4.88 -21.04
C GLN A 457 -5.71 6.15 -21.30
N GLY A 458 -5.05 7.27 -21.60
CA GLY A 458 -5.68 8.51 -22.03
C GLY A 458 -5.69 8.64 -23.56
N ASP A 459 -5.27 9.79 -24.08
CA ASP A 459 -5.33 10.12 -25.51
C ASP A 459 -3.93 10.19 -26.14
N GLY A 460 -3.04 9.24 -25.81
CA GLY A 460 -1.69 9.20 -26.36
C GLY A 460 -0.87 10.46 -26.02
N ASP A 461 -0.16 11.03 -26.98
CA ASP A 461 0.54 12.32 -26.80
C ASP A 461 -0.39 13.53 -27.03
N ASN A 462 -1.64 13.32 -27.42
CA ASN A 462 -2.57 14.41 -27.64
C ASN A 462 -2.78 15.16 -26.33
N HIS A 463 -2.85 16.48 -26.44
CA HIS A 463 -3.18 17.40 -25.34
C HIS A 463 -2.13 17.58 -24.25
N LEU A 464 -1.11 16.73 -24.17
CA LEU A 464 0.02 16.94 -23.25
C LEU A 464 0.78 18.23 -23.61
N VAL A 465 1.02 19.07 -22.60
CA VAL A 465 1.88 20.24 -22.73
C VAL A 465 3.34 19.80 -22.84
N THR A 466 3.99 20.20 -23.94
CA THR A 466 5.42 19.98 -24.12
C THR A 466 6.23 20.94 -23.25
N LEU A 467 7.04 20.39 -22.34
CA LEU A 467 7.92 21.15 -21.45
C LEU A 467 9.37 20.67 -21.62
N ASP A 468 10.33 21.60 -21.64
CA ASP A 468 11.76 21.29 -21.65
C ASP A 468 12.16 20.66 -20.31
N ARG A 469 12.47 19.35 -20.34
CA ARG A 469 12.90 18.58 -19.17
C ARG A 469 14.22 19.09 -18.58
N GLY A 470 15.02 19.84 -19.35
CA GLY A 470 16.22 20.53 -18.86
C GLY A 470 15.93 21.60 -17.80
N TRP A 471 14.68 22.04 -17.65
CA TRP A 471 14.28 23.00 -16.60
C TRP A 471 14.21 22.39 -15.21
N ALA A 472 13.99 21.07 -15.07
CA ALA A 472 13.92 20.42 -13.77
C ALA A 472 15.16 20.72 -12.90
N ALA A 473 16.36 20.65 -13.50
CA ALA A 473 17.61 20.97 -12.80
C ALA A 473 17.74 22.46 -12.41
N ARG A 474 17.10 23.37 -13.15
CA ARG A 474 17.10 24.82 -12.87
C ARG A 474 16.15 25.19 -11.73
N GLU A 475 15.17 24.35 -11.44
CA GLU A 475 14.22 24.50 -10.32
C GLU A 475 14.77 23.93 -9.00
N ALA A 476 15.95 23.31 -9.02
CA ALA A 476 16.60 22.81 -7.81
C ALA A 476 17.08 23.96 -6.91
N VAL A 477 16.71 23.91 -5.63
CA VAL A 477 17.11 24.87 -4.61
C VAL A 477 18.12 24.24 -3.66
N GLN A 478 19.31 24.83 -3.55
CA GLN A 478 20.35 24.35 -2.63
C GLN A 478 20.53 25.29 -1.44
N ASP A 479 19.84 24.96 -0.35
CA ASP A 479 20.04 25.60 0.96
C ASP A 479 19.76 24.64 2.13
N ALA A 480 19.86 25.16 3.36
CA ALA A 480 19.71 24.37 4.59
C ALA A 480 18.30 23.75 4.76
N GLU A 481 17.27 24.30 4.12
CA GLU A 481 15.90 23.80 4.19
C GLU A 481 15.56 22.88 3.01
N SER A 482 16.53 22.57 2.14
CA SER A 482 16.32 21.74 0.96
C SER A 482 16.04 20.30 1.34
N TRP A 483 15.34 19.61 0.45
CA TRP A 483 14.97 18.21 0.59
C TRP A 483 15.62 17.37 -0.50
N ASN A 484 15.96 16.15 -0.12
CA ASN A 484 16.17 15.07 -1.07
C ASN A 484 14.88 14.24 -1.10
N VAL A 485 14.34 14.03 -2.30
CA VAL A 485 13.04 13.39 -2.52
C VAL A 485 13.18 12.32 -3.59
N GLN A 486 12.54 11.18 -3.40
CA GLN A 486 12.46 10.12 -4.40
C GLN A 486 11.00 9.71 -4.56
N VAL A 487 10.54 9.60 -5.81
CA VAL A 487 9.19 9.17 -6.14
C VAL A 487 9.17 7.65 -6.32
N PHE A 488 8.15 7.01 -5.77
CA PHE A 488 7.96 5.56 -5.81
C PHE A 488 6.55 5.22 -6.30
N ARG A 489 6.38 4.05 -6.92
CA ARG A 489 5.11 3.60 -7.47
C ARG A 489 4.85 2.12 -7.25
N SER A 490 3.58 1.79 -7.27
CA SER A 490 3.07 0.46 -7.61
C SER A 490 2.32 0.63 -8.91
N ILE A 491 2.82 0.12 -10.04
CA ILE A 491 2.18 0.27 -11.34
C ILE A 491 2.78 -0.74 -12.32
N ASP A 492 2.06 -1.10 -13.38
CA ASP A 492 2.57 -2.01 -14.43
C ASP A 492 2.48 -1.41 -15.84
N GLY A 493 3.08 -2.11 -16.80
CA GLY A 493 3.05 -1.74 -18.22
C GLY A 493 1.66 -1.78 -18.88
N GLY A 494 0.65 -2.30 -18.20
CA GLY A 494 -0.75 -2.19 -18.59
C GLY A 494 -1.32 -0.80 -18.31
N ALA A 495 -0.81 -0.12 -17.29
CA ALA A 495 -1.24 1.22 -16.85
C ALA A 495 -0.30 2.36 -17.25
N ALA A 496 0.98 2.08 -17.49
CA ALA A 496 1.99 3.10 -17.85
C ALA A 496 2.76 2.74 -19.13
N ALA A 497 2.98 3.74 -19.97
CA ALA A 497 3.84 3.63 -21.16
C ALA A 497 5.32 3.89 -20.82
N GLY A 498 6.22 3.43 -21.68
CA GLY A 498 7.65 3.79 -21.61
C GLY A 498 8.49 3.00 -20.61
N PHE A 499 8.01 1.85 -20.13
CA PHE A 499 8.89 0.91 -19.42
C PHE A 499 9.85 0.21 -20.39
N PRO A 500 11.08 -0.15 -19.94
CA PRO A 500 12.00 -0.95 -20.74
C PRO A 500 11.39 -2.30 -21.12
N GLU A 501 11.55 -2.70 -22.39
CA GLU A 501 11.06 -4.00 -22.88
C GLU A 501 12.04 -5.15 -22.61
N LYS A 502 13.33 -4.84 -22.47
CA LYS A 502 14.36 -5.86 -22.21
C LYS A 502 14.40 -6.19 -20.71
N PRO A 503 14.32 -7.48 -20.33
CA PRO A 503 14.35 -7.89 -18.91
C PRO A 503 15.60 -7.43 -18.16
N GLU A 504 16.76 -7.38 -18.83
CA GLU A 504 18.01 -6.90 -18.23
C GLU A 504 17.95 -5.41 -17.87
N GLU A 505 17.36 -4.59 -18.75
CA GLU A 505 17.19 -3.15 -18.53
C GLU A 505 16.13 -2.89 -17.44
N ALA A 506 15.03 -3.65 -17.46
CA ALA A 506 13.99 -3.64 -16.44
C ALA A 506 14.55 -3.98 -15.04
N ALA A 507 15.30 -5.08 -14.93
CA ALA A 507 15.88 -5.53 -13.66
C ALA A 507 16.92 -4.55 -13.08
N LEU A 508 17.62 -3.78 -13.92
CA LEU A 508 18.59 -2.77 -13.47
C LEU A 508 17.92 -1.62 -12.70
N ILE A 509 16.67 -1.30 -13.04
CA ILE A 509 15.86 -0.26 -12.38
C ILE A 509 14.76 -0.86 -11.48
N GLY A 510 14.91 -2.14 -11.11
CA GLY A 510 14.07 -2.84 -10.12
C GLY A 510 12.66 -3.18 -10.59
N LEU A 511 12.43 -3.20 -11.91
CA LEU A 511 11.17 -3.68 -12.43
C LEU A 511 11.17 -5.22 -12.49
N GLU A 512 10.06 -5.83 -12.08
CA GLU A 512 9.86 -7.27 -12.09
C GLU A 512 9.10 -7.72 -13.33
N THR A 513 9.38 -8.93 -13.82
CA THR A 513 8.59 -9.54 -14.88
C THR A 513 7.28 -10.09 -14.28
N GLY A 514 6.14 -9.55 -14.71
CA GLY A 514 4.81 -10.07 -14.41
C GLY A 514 4.38 -11.19 -15.36
N LYS A 515 3.07 -11.39 -15.54
CA LYS A 515 2.56 -12.39 -16.48
C LYS A 515 2.59 -11.84 -17.91
N ASP A 516 1.91 -10.73 -18.10
CA ASP A 516 1.71 -10.06 -19.37
C ASP A 516 2.42 -8.70 -19.40
N HIS A 517 2.77 -8.14 -18.24
CA HIS A 517 3.37 -6.81 -18.13
C HIS A 517 4.62 -6.79 -17.22
N VAL A 518 5.44 -5.77 -17.38
CA VAL A 518 6.50 -5.43 -16.42
C VAL A 518 5.86 -4.69 -15.25
N ILE A 519 6.29 -4.99 -14.02
CA ILE A 519 5.73 -4.49 -12.78
C ILE A 519 6.76 -3.60 -12.07
N GLU A 520 6.35 -2.39 -11.70
CA GLU A 520 7.06 -1.56 -10.74
C GLU A 520 6.41 -1.72 -9.36
N ARG A 521 7.25 -1.99 -8.35
CA ARG A 521 6.88 -2.18 -6.93
C ARG A 521 7.75 -1.34 -6.00
N SER A 522 8.28 -0.23 -6.51
CA SER A 522 9.28 0.60 -5.83
C SER A 522 8.77 1.21 -4.51
N ILE A 523 7.45 1.28 -4.29
CA ILE A 523 6.87 1.62 -2.98
C ILE A 523 7.23 0.58 -1.93
N GLN A 524 6.96 -0.70 -2.19
CA GLN A 524 7.29 -1.76 -1.24
C GLN A 524 8.79 -1.76 -0.92
N ASP A 525 9.62 -1.59 -1.94
CA ASP A 525 11.07 -1.56 -1.79
C ASP A 525 11.53 -0.36 -0.94
N ALA A 526 10.91 0.81 -1.12
CA ALA A 526 11.17 1.99 -0.29
C ALA A 526 10.78 1.77 1.18
N TYR A 527 9.64 1.12 1.44
CA TYR A 527 9.25 0.74 2.81
C TYR A 527 10.26 -0.23 3.43
N ILE A 528 10.69 -1.27 2.70
CA ILE A 528 11.70 -2.24 3.15
C ILE A 528 12.99 -1.52 3.54
N HIS A 529 13.53 -0.67 2.65
CA HIS A 529 14.76 0.08 2.93
C HIS A 529 14.62 1.08 4.08
N ALA A 530 13.45 1.70 4.26
CA ALA A 530 13.20 2.61 5.36
C ALA A 530 13.16 1.87 6.71
N ILE A 531 12.53 0.70 6.76
CA ILE A 531 12.49 -0.15 7.96
C ILE A 531 13.89 -0.70 8.28
N ARG A 532 14.61 -1.23 7.27
CA ARG A 532 15.94 -1.83 7.47
C ARG A 532 16.96 -0.86 8.02
N ARG A 533 16.94 0.41 7.57
CA ARG A 533 17.87 1.42 8.09
C ARG A 533 17.44 2.03 9.43
N ALA A 534 16.20 1.84 9.86
CA ALA A 534 15.69 2.44 11.09
C ALA A 534 16.56 2.12 12.30
N ARG A 535 16.87 3.14 13.08
CA ARG A 535 17.78 3.09 14.23
C ARG A 535 17.05 3.24 15.56
N ASP A 536 16.10 4.16 15.66
CA ASP A 536 15.52 4.59 16.94
C ASP A 536 14.03 4.22 17.03
N PHE A 537 13.22 4.61 16.06
CA PHE A 537 11.79 4.31 16.07
C PHE A 537 11.15 4.41 14.68
N ILE A 538 9.96 3.81 14.56
CA ILE A 538 9.09 3.94 13.39
C ILE A 538 7.69 4.34 13.87
N TYR A 539 7.10 5.34 13.23
CA TYR A 539 5.72 5.77 13.42
C TYR A 539 4.95 5.62 12.11
N ILE A 540 3.86 4.86 12.12
CA ILE A 540 3.04 4.55 10.95
C ILE A 540 1.61 5.00 11.21
N GLU A 541 1.03 5.68 10.24
CA GLU A 541 -0.42 5.86 10.13
C GLU A 541 -0.85 5.23 8.80
N ASN A 542 -1.71 4.22 8.85
CA ASN A 542 -2.14 3.52 7.65
C ASN A 542 -3.59 3.00 7.74
N GLN A 543 -4.36 3.18 6.66
CA GLN A 543 -5.72 2.64 6.54
C GLN A 543 -5.80 1.11 6.71
N TYR A 544 -4.77 0.39 6.26
CA TYR A 544 -4.68 -1.06 6.42
C TYR A 544 -3.34 -1.45 7.02
N PHE A 545 -3.35 -2.50 7.83
CA PHE A 545 -2.13 -3.11 8.32
C PHE A 545 -2.26 -4.64 8.32
N LEU A 546 -2.00 -5.25 7.17
CA LEU A 546 -2.02 -6.69 6.99
C LEU A 546 -0.98 -7.10 5.96
N GLY A 547 -0.40 -8.29 6.10
CA GLY A 547 0.61 -8.76 5.14
C GLY A 547 1.56 -9.82 5.67
N SER A 548 2.58 -10.13 4.87
CA SER A 548 3.56 -11.18 5.15
C SER A 548 2.92 -12.53 5.47
N SER A 549 1.85 -12.88 4.75
CA SER A 549 1.00 -14.05 5.07
C SER A 549 1.74 -15.38 5.05
N TYR A 550 2.88 -15.45 4.35
CA TYR A 550 3.75 -16.61 4.33
C TYR A 550 4.29 -17.00 5.72
N ALA A 551 4.31 -16.05 6.67
CA ALA A 551 4.79 -16.22 8.05
C ALA A 551 3.64 -16.31 9.08
N TRP A 552 2.36 -16.30 8.66
CA TRP A 552 1.25 -16.51 9.58
C TRP A 552 1.19 -17.94 10.12
N ARG A 553 0.52 -18.13 11.27
CA ARG A 553 0.33 -19.47 11.87
C ARG A 553 -0.47 -20.37 10.93
N ARG A 554 0.04 -21.59 10.68
CA ARG A 554 -0.53 -22.54 9.72
C ARG A 554 -1.77 -23.29 10.22
N ASP A 555 -1.91 -23.44 11.53
CA ASP A 555 -2.97 -24.27 12.13
C ASP A 555 -4.22 -23.46 12.55
N ASP A 556 -4.33 -22.20 12.10
CA ASP A 556 -5.41 -21.27 12.47
C ASP A 556 -6.52 -21.20 11.38
N GLY A 557 -6.87 -22.34 10.78
CA GLY A 557 -7.99 -22.46 9.84
C GLY A 557 -7.79 -21.84 8.45
N VAL A 558 -6.55 -21.51 8.06
CA VAL A 558 -6.20 -20.99 6.72
C VAL A 558 -5.01 -21.73 6.12
N THR A 559 -5.06 -21.95 4.81
CA THR A 559 -3.90 -22.37 4.03
C THR A 559 -3.15 -21.10 3.63
N VAL A 560 -2.04 -20.80 4.33
CA VAL A 560 -1.29 -19.53 4.19
C VAL A 560 -0.82 -19.25 2.77
N GLU A 561 -0.59 -20.30 1.99
CA GLU A 561 -0.18 -20.25 0.59
C GLU A 561 -1.30 -19.74 -0.33
N ASP A 562 -2.56 -19.87 0.05
CA ASP A 562 -3.70 -19.42 -0.75
C ASP A 562 -3.97 -17.92 -0.56
N ILE A 563 -3.51 -17.35 0.56
CA ILE A 563 -3.73 -15.94 0.92
C ILE A 563 -3.00 -14.99 -0.04
N ASN A 564 -1.74 -15.29 -0.36
CA ASN A 564 -0.90 -14.49 -1.27
C ASN A 564 -0.76 -13.00 -0.89
N ALA A 565 -0.75 -12.66 0.40
CA ALA A 565 -0.36 -11.34 0.89
C ALA A 565 1.14 -11.34 1.23
N LEU A 566 1.97 -11.45 0.19
CA LEU A 566 3.39 -11.78 0.28
C LEU A 566 4.32 -10.58 0.57
N HIS A 567 3.81 -9.35 0.58
CA HIS A 567 4.65 -8.20 0.85
C HIS A 567 5.30 -8.24 2.25
N LEU A 568 6.47 -7.62 2.38
CA LEU A 568 7.37 -7.88 3.52
C LEU A 568 7.20 -6.93 4.72
N ILE A 569 6.40 -5.86 4.59
CA ILE A 569 6.39 -4.75 5.55
C ILE A 569 6.19 -5.22 7.01
N PRO A 570 5.13 -5.99 7.35
CA PRO A 570 4.94 -6.47 8.73
C PRO A 570 6.11 -7.30 9.26
N LYS A 571 6.68 -8.20 8.42
CA LYS A 571 7.78 -9.07 8.84
C LYS A 571 9.11 -8.32 8.97
N GLU A 572 9.39 -7.35 8.11
CA GLU A 572 10.56 -6.46 8.25
C GLU A 572 10.48 -5.65 9.54
N LEU A 573 9.29 -5.17 9.93
CA LEU A 573 9.09 -4.46 11.20
C LEU A 573 9.37 -5.37 12.40
N SER A 574 8.79 -6.58 12.44
CA SER A 574 9.02 -7.49 13.56
C SER A 574 10.48 -7.96 13.63
N LEU A 575 11.11 -8.31 12.50
CA LEU A 575 12.53 -8.68 12.48
C LEU A 575 13.45 -7.50 12.85
N LYS A 576 13.11 -6.26 12.48
CA LYS A 576 13.82 -5.08 12.97
C LYS A 576 13.73 -4.99 14.49
N ILE A 577 12.55 -5.11 15.08
CA ILE A 577 12.40 -5.10 16.55
C ILE A 577 13.22 -6.24 17.19
N VAL A 578 13.09 -7.46 16.68
CA VAL A 578 13.85 -8.64 17.15
C VAL A 578 15.35 -8.35 17.17
N SER A 579 15.90 -7.83 16.07
CA SER A 579 17.33 -7.52 16.00
C SER A 579 17.79 -6.49 17.03
N LYS A 580 16.94 -5.51 17.37
CA LYS A 580 17.25 -4.47 18.36
C LYS A 580 17.19 -5.04 19.78
N ILE A 581 16.23 -5.92 20.07
CA ILE A 581 16.19 -6.68 21.33
C ILE A 581 17.44 -7.55 21.48
N GLU A 582 17.82 -8.27 20.43
CA GLU A 582 19.03 -9.10 20.41
C GLU A 582 20.29 -8.28 20.65
N ALA A 583 20.38 -7.08 20.06
CA ALA A 583 21.48 -6.13 20.27
C ALA A 583 21.45 -5.44 21.65
N GLY A 584 20.33 -5.52 22.39
CA GLY A 584 20.15 -4.74 23.62
C GLY A 584 19.98 -3.24 23.37
N GLU A 585 19.57 -2.86 22.16
CA GLU A 585 19.36 -1.49 21.73
C GLU A 585 17.88 -1.13 21.83
N ARG A 586 17.59 0.08 22.29
CA ARG A 586 16.21 0.51 22.42
C ARG A 586 15.62 0.87 21.05
N PHE A 587 14.42 0.36 20.78
CA PHE A 587 13.67 0.61 19.56
C PHE A 587 12.17 0.54 19.83
N ALA A 588 11.36 1.31 19.09
CA ALA A 588 9.91 1.30 19.22
C ALA A 588 9.22 1.43 17.85
N VAL A 589 8.11 0.72 17.67
CA VAL A 589 7.23 0.82 16.51
C VAL A 589 5.83 1.18 17.00
N TYR A 590 5.30 2.26 16.46
CA TYR A 590 3.98 2.79 16.74
C TYR A 590 3.14 2.70 15.48
N VAL A 591 1.97 2.08 15.55
CA VAL A 591 1.09 1.90 14.39
C VAL A 591 -0.30 2.44 14.72
N VAL A 592 -0.78 3.40 13.93
CA VAL A 592 -2.15 3.91 13.99
C VAL A 592 -2.92 3.41 12.77
N VAL A 593 -3.99 2.67 13.02
CA VAL A 593 -4.92 2.13 12.02
C VAL A 593 -6.32 2.66 12.29
N PRO A 594 -7.27 2.64 11.33
CA PRO A 594 -8.65 2.95 11.67
C PRO A 594 -9.20 1.89 12.63
N MET A 595 -10.24 2.22 13.39
CA MET A 595 -10.86 1.27 14.32
C MET A 595 -11.36 0.03 13.56
N TRP A 596 -11.95 0.25 12.39
CA TRP A 596 -12.16 -0.74 11.35
C TRP A 596 -12.04 -0.06 9.96
N PRO A 597 -11.76 -0.80 8.89
CA PRO A 597 -11.82 -0.26 7.52
C PRO A 597 -13.23 0.24 7.16
N GLU A 598 -13.32 1.40 6.52
CA GLU A 598 -14.58 2.06 6.11
C GLU A 598 -15.58 1.11 5.45
N GLY A 599 -16.83 1.20 5.88
CA GLY A 599 -17.93 0.33 5.43
C GLY A 599 -18.66 -0.26 6.62
N VAL A 600 -19.75 -1.00 6.35
CA VAL A 600 -20.54 -1.61 7.43
C VAL A 600 -19.66 -2.62 8.17
N PRO A 601 -19.42 -2.47 9.49
CA PRO A 601 -18.36 -3.21 10.17
C PRO A 601 -18.68 -4.71 10.32
N GLU A 602 -19.96 -5.10 10.26
CA GLU A 602 -20.41 -6.50 10.21
C GLU A 602 -20.31 -7.14 8.81
N SER A 603 -20.03 -6.35 7.76
CA SER A 603 -19.93 -6.88 6.41
C SER A 603 -18.82 -7.92 6.30
N GLY A 604 -18.97 -8.89 5.39
CA GLY A 604 -17.94 -9.92 5.23
C GLY A 604 -16.61 -9.38 4.71
N SER A 605 -16.63 -8.25 4.00
CA SER A 605 -15.42 -7.58 3.54
C SER A 605 -14.64 -6.99 4.71
N VAL A 606 -15.28 -6.17 5.55
CA VAL A 606 -14.63 -5.56 6.74
C VAL A 606 -14.17 -6.64 7.72
N GLN A 607 -15.03 -7.64 8.00
CA GLN A 607 -14.68 -8.73 8.91
C GLN A 607 -13.50 -9.59 8.41
N ALA A 608 -13.38 -9.83 7.09
CA ALA A 608 -12.23 -10.53 6.53
C ALA A 608 -10.93 -9.74 6.68
N ILE A 609 -10.99 -8.43 6.43
CA ILE A 609 -9.82 -7.56 6.56
C ILE A 609 -9.35 -7.49 8.02
N LEU A 610 -10.27 -7.39 8.98
CA LEU A 610 -9.95 -7.42 10.41
C LEU A 610 -9.30 -8.76 10.81
N ASP A 611 -9.72 -9.90 10.25
CA ASP A 611 -9.07 -11.20 10.49
C ASP A 611 -7.63 -11.23 9.93
N TRP A 612 -7.38 -10.64 8.77
CA TRP A 612 -6.03 -10.51 8.21
C TRP A 612 -5.13 -9.59 9.02
N GLN A 613 -5.67 -8.47 9.51
CA GLN A 613 -4.97 -7.57 10.43
C GLN A 613 -4.60 -8.29 11.73
N ARG A 614 -5.57 -9.01 12.34
CA ARG A 614 -5.35 -9.83 13.55
C ARG A 614 -4.21 -10.83 13.36
N ARG A 615 -4.23 -11.61 12.27
CA ARG A 615 -3.17 -12.61 11.99
C ARG A 615 -1.80 -11.98 11.81
N THR A 616 -1.77 -10.80 11.20
CA THR A 616 -0.54 -10.03 11.00
C THR A 616 0.01 -9.52 12.33
N MET A 617 -0.84 -8.91 13.18
CA MET A 617 -0.48 -8.50 14.53
C MET A 617 0.03 -9.68 15.37
N GLU A 618 -0.67 -10.82 15.35
CA GLU A 618 -0.29 -12.01 16.11
C GLU A 618 1.06 -12.58 15.66
N MET A 619 1.34 -12.61 14.35
CA MET A 619 2.65 -12.98 13.82
C MET A 619 3.75 -12.07 14.39
N MET A 620 3.55 -10.74 14.32
CA MET A 620 4.55 -9.78 14.77
C MET A 620 4.78 -9.85 16.29
N TYR A 621 3.71 -9.88 17.09
CA TYR A 621 3.84 -9.97 18.54
C TYR A 621 4.50 -11.27 19.00
N LYS A 622 4.25 -12.38 18.30
CA LYS A 622 4.93 -13.64 18.58
C LYS A 622 6.44 -13.54 18.32
N ASP A 623 6.86 -12.93 17.21
CA ASP A 623 8.29 -12.71 16.92
C ASP A 623 8.94 -11.89 18.05
N VAL A 624 8.30 -10.79 18.46
CA VAL A 624 8.80 -9.90 19.54
C VAL A 624 8.86 -10.63 20.88
N ALA A 625 7.79 -11.34 21.26
CA ALA A 625 7.73 -12.09 22.52
C ALA A 625 8.82 -13.17 22.60
N LEU A 626 9.05 -13.91 21.51
CA LEU A 626 10.11 -14.92 21.44
C LEU A 626 11.49 -14.29 21.61
N ALA A 627 11.76 -13.12 21.03
CA ALA A 627 13.03 -12.41 21.20
C ALA A 627 13.22 -11.93 22.65
N ILE A 628 12.18 -11.38 23.30
CA ILE A 628 12.20 -10.99 24.71
C ILE A 628 12.55 -12.20 25.60
N GLN A 629 11.87 -13.32 25.39
CA GLN A 629 12.07 -14.56 26.14
C GLN A 629 13.47 -15.13 25.92
N ALA A 630 13.95 -15.17 24.66
CA ALA A 630 15.28 -15.65 24.32
C ALA A 630 16.40 -14.78 24.92
N LYS A 631 16.17 -13.46 25.03
CA LYS A 631 17.11 -12.53 25.68
C LYS A 631 17.04 -12.59 27.21
N GLY A 632 15.98 -13.15 27.78
CA GLY A 632 15.77 -13.27 29.22
C GLY A 632 15.50 -11.92 29.91
N ILE A 633 14.90 -10.95 29.21
CA ILE A 633 14.58 -9.63 29.75
C ILE A 633 13.13 -9.56 30.22
N GLN A 634 12.86 -8.77 31.25
CA GLN A 634 11.51 -8.47 31.70
C GLN A 634 10.97 -7.25 30.96
N ALA A 635 10.19 -7.49 29.90
CA ALA A 635 9.55 -6.44 29.12
C ALA A 635 8.22 -6.95 28.55
N SER A 636 7.27 -6.04 28.33
CA SER A 636 6.07 -6.36 27.57
C SER A 636 6.37 -6.30 26.07
N PRO A 637 5.78 -7.16 25.22
CA PRO A 637 5.83 -6.94 23.76
C PRO A 637 5.32 -5.54 23.36
N THR A 638 4.36 -4.98 24.11
CA THR A 638 3.84 -3.61 23.89
C THR A 638 4.80 -2.50 24.30
N ASP A 639 5.91 -2.83 24.98
CA ASP A 639 7.02 -1.90 25.15
C ASP A 639 7.79 -1.72 23.82
N TYR A 640 7.63 -2.55 22.80
CA TYR A 640 8.37 -2.42 21.52
C TYR A 640 7.47 -2.22 20.31
N LEU A 641 6.28 -2.81 20.29
CA LEU A 641 5.31 -2.71 19.20
C LEU A 641 3.96 -2.34 19.79
N THR A 642 3.36 -1.25 19.36
CA THR A 642 2.06 -0.81 19.87
C THR A 642 1.13 -0.37 18.74
N PHE A 643 -0.14 -0.73 18.88
CA PHE A 643 -1.20 -0.44 17.90
C PHE A 643 -2.28 0.44 18.54
N PHE A 644 -2.70 1.42 17.77
CA PHE A 644 -3.72 2.40 18.14
C PHE A 644 -4.76 2.54 17.04
N CYS A 645 -5.90 3.10 17.41
CA CYS A 645 -6.82 3.73 16.47
C CYS A 645 -7.18 5.15 16.93
N LEU A 646 -7.94 5.88 16.12
CA LEU A 646 -8.43 7.20 16.48
C LEU A 646 -9.94 7.16 16.73
N GLY A 647 -10.40 7.98 17.67
CA GLY A 647 -11.82 8.18 17.93
C GLY A 647 -12.09 9.52 18.57
N ASN A 648 -13.34 9.94 18.49
CA ASN A 648 -13.81 11.15 19.15
C ASN A 648 -15.08 10.86 19.94
N ARG A 649 -15.35 11.70 20.94
CA ARG A 649 -16.58 11.71 21.70
C ARG A 649 -16.89 13.15 22.10
N GLU A 650 -18.10 13.61 21.79
CA GLU A 650 -18.47 15.03 21.99
C GLU A 650 -19.68 15.15 22.92
N ALA A 651 -19.52 15.93 23.99
CA ALA A 651 -20.66 16.40 24.75
C ALA A 651 -21.52 17.33 23.89
N PRO A 652 -22.87 17.31 24.05
CA PRO A 652 -23.76 18.21 23.34
C PRO A 652 -23.38 19.68 23.57
N GLY A 653 -23.26 20.43 22.48
CA GLY A 653 -22.92 21.86 22.51
C GLY A 653 -24.13 22.78 22.34
N PRO A 654 -24.07 24.04 22.85
CA PRO A 654 -25.07 25.06 22.53
C PRO A 654 -25.11 25.33 21.02
N GLY A 655 -26.30 25.36 20.43
CA GLY A 655 -26.48 25.65 19.00
C GLY A 655 -26.06 24.52 18.06
N GLU A 656 -25.83 23.31 18.58
CA GLU A 656 -25.59 22.11 17.76
C GLU A 656 -26.77 21.86 16.80
N TYR A 657 -26.47 21.35 15.62
CA TYR A 657 -27.47 21.01 14.60
C TYR A 657 -28.46 19.97 15.14
N VAL A 658 -29.76 20.27 15.02
CA VAL A 658 -30.84 19.35 15.38
C VAL A 658 -31.39 18.72 14.10
N PRO A 659 -31.22 17.40 13.90
CA PRO A 659 -31.73 16.73 12.72
C PRO A 659 -33.27 16.67 12.72
N PRO A 660 -33.93 16.82 11.56
CA PRO A 660 -35.38 16.69 11.44
C PRO A 660 -35.90 15.26 11.63
N GLU A 661 -35.04 14.26 11.40
CA GLU A 661 -35.34 12.84 11.53
C GLU A 661 -34.41 12.18 12.55
N ARG A 662 -34.67 10.91 12.88
CA ARG A 662 -33.80 10.09 13.73
C ARG A 662 -33.44 8.78 13.03
N PRO A 663 -32.30 8.16 13.39
CA PRO A 663 -32.01 6.78 13.00
C PRO A 663 -33.11 5.81 13.45
N ASP A 664 -33.20 4.67 12.77
CA ASP A 664 -34.10 3.60 13.19
C ASP A 664 -33.65 3.03 14.55
N PRO A 665 -34.56 2.74 15.49
CA PRO A 665 -34.19 2.23 16.81
C PRO A 665 -33.38 0.93 16.76
N ASP A 666 -32.46 0.75 17.73
CA ASP A 666 -31.61 -0.46 17.86
C ASP A 666 -30.68 -0.74 16.64
N THR A 667 -30.39 0.30 15.86
CA THR A 667 -29.33 0.27 14.86
C THR A 667 -28.01 0.76 15.44
N ASP A 668 -26.91 0.42 14.78
CA ASP A 668 -25.57 0.94 15.10
C ASP A 668 -25.54 2.46 15.03
N TYR A 669 -26.27 3.03 14.07
CA TYR A 669 -26.42 4.48 13.91
C TYR A 669 -27.12 5.12 15.12
N ASP A 670 -28.23 4.55 15.57
CA ASP A 670 -28.95 5.00 16.76
C ASP A 670 -28.07 4.94 18.00
N ARG A 671 -27.36 3.81 18.21
CA ARG A 671 -26.46 3.64 19.36
C ARG A 671 -25.29 4.63 19.34
N ALA A 672 -24.61 4.80 18.21
CA ALA A 672 -23.50 5.75 18.09
C ALA A 672 -23.96 7.21 18.26
N GLN A 673 -25.13 7.57 17.73
CA GLN A 673 -25.73 8.89 17.92
C GLN A 673 -26.04 9.17 19.40
N GLN A 674 -26.61 8.20 20.12
CA GLN A 674 -26.91 8.31 21.55
C GLN A 674 -25.64 8.32 22.41
N ALA A 675 -24.67 7.47 22.10
CA ALA A 675 -23.41 7.36 22.82
C ALA A 675 -22.44 8.52 22.56
N ARG A 676 -22.72 9.32 21.52
CA ARG A 676 -22.01 10.56 21.15
C ARG A 676 -20.56 10.34 20.73
N ARG A 677 -20.25 9.17 20.19
CA ARG A 677 -18.90 8.74 19.84
C ARG A 677 -18.87 8.09 18.47
N PHE A 678 -17.72 8.19 17.82
CA PHE A 678 -17.40 7.43 16.62
C PHE A 678 -15.90 7.40 16.39
N MET A 679 -15.42 6.49 15.54
CA MET A 679 -14.02 6.52 15.12
C MET A 679 -13.72 7.79 14.31
N ILE A 680 -12.49 8.27 14.40
CA ILE A 680 -11.91 9.16 13.40
C ILE A 680 -11.25 8.24 12.39
N TYR A 681 -11.64 8.35 11.13
CA TYR A 681 -11.16 7.42 10.12
C TYR A 681 -9.73 7.75 9.72
N VAL A 682 -8.81 6.83 9.99
CA VAL A 682 -7.40 6.94 9.60
C VAL A 682 -7.29 6.49 8.15
N HIS A 683 -7.34 7.46 7.23
CA HIS A 683 -7.10 7.21 5.81
C HIS A 683 -5.66 7.50 5.39
N ALA A 684 -4.82 8.02 6.29
CA ALA A 684 -3.40 8.25 6.04
C ALA A 684 -2.68 7.03 5.45
N LYS A 685 -1.62 7.28 4.67
CA LYS A 685 -0.64 6.27 4.23
C LYS A 685 0.78 6.83 4.39
N THR A 686 1.20 6.93 5.64
CA THR A 686 2.42 7.63 6.03
C THR A 686 3.29 6.77 6.95
N MET A 687 4.61 6.88 6.78
CA MET A 687 5.59 6.31 7.69
C MET A 687 6.70 7.32 7.99
N ILE A 688 6.96 7.58 9.27
CA ILE A 688 8.06 8.40 9.76
C ILE A 688 9.10 7.50 10.41
N VAL A 689 10.37 7.68 10.05
CA VAL A 689 11.50 6.91 10.58
C VAL A 689 12.51 7.87 11.19
N ASP A 690 12.83 7.64 12.47
CA ASP A 690 13.88 8.34 13.24
C ASP A 690 13.77 9.89 13.22
N ASP A 691 12.56 10.44 13.04
CA ASP A 691 12.30 11.88 12.88
C ASP A 691 13.04 12.54 11.70
N GLU A 692 13.68 11.78 10.81
CA GLU A 692 14.54 12.28 9.72
C GLU A 692 14.03 11.94 8.32
N TYR A 693 13.30 10.84 8.17
CA TYR A 693 12.77 10.37 6.88
C TYR A 693 11.27 10.14 6.96
N VAL A 694 10.57 10.50 5.90
CA VAL A 694 9.11 10.33 5.79
C VAL A 694 8.75 9.72 4.43
N ILE A 695 7.79 8.79 4.44
CA ILE A 695 7.04 8.35 3.25
C ILE A 695 5.62 8.89 3.36
N VAL A 696 5.12 9.54 2.31
CA VAL A 696 3.70 9.93 2.16
C VAL A 696 3.24 9.51 0.78
N GLY A 697 2.07 8.90 0.67
CA GLY A 697 1.54 8.46 -0.62
C GLY A 697 0.10 7.96 -0.54
N SER A 698 -0.29 7.18 -1.54
CA SER A 698 -1.61 6.54 -1.63
C SER A 698 -1.61 5.06 -1.19
N ALA A 699 -0.43 4.46 -1.03
CA ALA A 699 -0.27 3.02 -0.84
C ALA A 699 -0.52 2.54 0.59
N ASN A 700 -1.51 1.67 0.74
CA ASN A 700 -1.82 1.03 2.01
C ASN A 700 -0.82 -0.09 2.36
N ILE A 701 -0.69 -0.45 3.64
CA ILE A 701 0.06 -1.66 4.06
C ILE A 701 -0.86 -2.87 3.92
N ASN A 702 -1.06 -3.25 2.66
CA ASN A 702 -1.73 -4.46 2.22
C ASN A 702 -1.12 -4.89 0.87
N GLN A 703 -1.44 -6.10 0.42
CA GLN A 703 -0.97 -6.61 -0.87
C GLN A 703 -1.56 -5.83 -2.04
N ARG A 704 -2.82 -5.40 -1.99
CA ARG A 704 -3.44 -4.56 -3.04
C ARG A 704 -2.56 -3.38 -3.46
N SER A 705 -1.97 -2.66 -2.50
CA SER A 705 -1.11 -1.51 -2.77
C SER A 705 0.38 -1.88 -2.94
N MET A 706 0.88 -2.89 -2.24
CA MET A 706 2.33 -3.22 -2.22
C MET A 706 2.78 -4.14 -3.36
N ASP A 707 1.86 -4.77 -4.10
CA ASP A 707 2.15 -5.78 -5.13
C ASP A 707 2.78 -5.20 -6.41
N GLY A 708 2.41 -3.98 -6.80
CA GLY A 708 2.78 -3.39 -8.09
C GLY A 708 1.82 -3.75 -9.23
N GLY A 709 1.37 -5.00 -9.31
CA GLY A 709 0.48 -5.51 -10.36
C GLY A 709 -1.02 -5.47 -10.03
N ARG A 710 -1.40 -5.03 -8.82
CA ARG A 710 -2.79 -4.88 -8.34
C ARG A 710 -3.29 -3.44 -8.53
N ASP A 711 -3.50 -2.66 -7.47
CA ASP A 711 -3.87 -1.25 -7.60
C ASP A 711 -2.66 -0.41 -8.04
N SER A 712 -2.90 0.65 -8.81
CA SER A 712 -1.83 1.60 -9.10
C SER A 712 -1.71 2.64 -7.99
N GLU A 713 -0.52 2.82 -7.44
CA GLU A 713 -0.22 3.70 -6.31
C GLU A 713 0.94 4.65 -6.62
N ILE A 714 1.07 5.71 -5.83
CA ILE A 714 2.21 6.63 -5.86
C ILE A 714 2.57 7.07 -4.44
N ALA A 715 3.86 7.20 -4.17
CA ALA A 715 4.36 7.76 -2.92
C ALA A 715 5.63 8.59 -3.18
N MET A 716 5.95 9.47 -2.24
CA MET A 716 7.27 10.07 -2.14
C MET A 716 7.93 9.60 -0.85
N GLY A 717 9.24 9.42 -0.89
CA GLY A 717 10.07 9.33 0.31
C GLY A 717 11.07 10.47 0.32
N ALA A 718 11.21 11.12 1.47
CA ALA A 718 11.98 12.36 1.58
C ALA A 718 12.64 12.53 2.94
N TYR A 719 13.76 13.26 2.92
CA TYR A 719 14.45 13.75 4.11
C TYR A 719 15.09 15.10 3.83
N GLN A 720 15.42 15.83 4.89
CA GLN A 720 16.21 17.04 4.80
C GLN A 720 17.68 16.73 5.12
N PRO A 721 18.62 16.89 4.18
CA PRO A 721 20.03 16.56 4.41
C PRO A 721 20.68 17.33 5.56
N GLY A 722 20.17 18.52 5.88
CA GLY A 722 20.65 19.35 6.99
C GLY A 722 20.14 18.94 8.38
N TYR A 723 19.18 18.01 8.47
CA TYR A 723 18.47 17.67 9.70
C TYR A 723 18.40 16.16 9.97
N LEU A 724 19.49 15.44 9.68
CA LEU A 724 19.60 14.01 9.94
C LEU A 724 19.88 13.71 11.42
N ALA A 725 19.37 12.58 11.88
CA ALA A 725 19.59 12.05 13.20
C ALA A 725 20.92 11.28 13.25
N SER A 726 21.73 11.57 14.26
CA SER A 726 22.97 10.85 14.57
C SER A 726 22.97 10.45 16.04
N THR A 727 23.90 9.59 16.45
CA THR A 727 24.04 9.13 17.85
C THR A 727 24.04 10.28 18.87
N ASN A 728 24.59 11.44 18.51
CA ASN A 728 24.74 12.59 19.41
C ASN A 728 23.81 13.77 19.09
N ARG A 729 22.96 13.66 18.07
CA ARG A 729 22.09 14.75 17.64
C ARG A 729 20.79 14.20 17.06
N PRO A 730 19.63 14.46 17.68
CA PRO A 730 18.36 14.06 17.11
C PRO A 730 18.00 14.93 15.90
N ALA A 731 17.23 14.37 14.96
CA ALA A 731 16.63 15.15 13.90
C ALA A 731 15.57 16.11 14.48
N ARG A 732 15.63 17.37 14.04
CA ARG A 732 14.75 18.47 14.48
C ARG A 732 14.29 19.34 13.29
N GLY A 733 14.15 18.71 12.12
CA GLY A 733 13.62 19.34 10.91
C GLY A 733 12.09 19.26 10.82
N GLN A 734 11.57 19.44 9.61
CA GLN A 734 10.13 19.41 9.32
C GLN A 734 9.49 18.04 9.56
N VAL A 735 10.23 16.93 9.39
CA VAL A 735 9.73 15.57 9.69
C VAL A 735 9.43 15.42 11.19
N HIS A 736 10.37 15.83 12.05
CA HIS A 736 10.16 15.97 13.49
C HIS A 736 8.98 16.90 13.82
N GLY A 737 8.88 18.02 13.11
CA GLY A 737 7.78 18.99 13.25
C GLY A 737 6.41 18.37 12.99
N LEU A 738 6.26 17.66 11.87
CA LEU A 738 5.04 16.93 11.52
C LEU A 738 4.69 15.91 12.60
N ARG A 739 5.66 15.07 13.01
CA ARG A 739 5.42 14.01 13.99
C ARG A 739 4.96 14.55 15.35
N LEU A 740 5.50 15.67 15.82
CA LEU A 740 5.00 16.33 17.03
C LEU A 740 3.62 16.95 16.84
N ALA A 741 3.33 17.54 15.68
CA ALA A 741 2.01 18.11 15.41
C ALA A 741 0.91 17.03 15.37
N LEU A 742 1.20 15.87 14.75
CA LEU A 742 0.33 14.70 14.79
C LEU A 742 0.13 14.19 16.21
N TRP A 743 1.21 14.05 16.98
CA TRP A 743 1.08 13.63 18.38
C TRP A 743 0.35 14.65 19.23
N GLN A 744 0.42 15.94 18.90
CA GLN A 744 -0.35 16.97 19.58
C GLN A 744 -1.84 16.89 19.29
N GLU A 745 -2.22 16.59 18.05
CA GLU A 745 -3.60 16.26 17.70
C GLU A 745 -4.06 15.01 18.46
N HIS A 746 -3.34 13.90 18.29
CA HIS A 746 -3.79 12.59 18.76
C HIS A 746 -3.78 12.46 20.28
N LEU A 747 -2.76 12.98 20.97
CA LEU A 747 -2.66 12.87 22.43
C LEU A 747 -3.38 14.02 23.16
N GLY A 748 -3.74 15.09 22.46
CA GLY A 748 -4.40 16.26 23.03
C GLY A 748 -3.69 16.78 24.28
N GLN A 749 -4.35 16.71 25.44
CA GLN A 749 -3.79 17.19 26.71
C GLN A 749 -2.50 16.46 27.15
N ALA A 750 -2.30 15.20 26.74
CA ALA A 750 -1.10 14.43 27.09
C ALA A 750 0.13 14.79 26.22
N ALA A 751 -0.03 15.62 25.19
CA ALA A 751 1.03 15.99 24.25
C ALA A 751 2.15 16.88 24.84
N GLY A 752 1.99 17.38 26.08
CA GLY A 752 2.98 18.23 26.74
C GLY A 752 4.17 17.49 27.38
N ALA A 753 4.18 16.16 27.35
CA ALA A 753 5.21 15.36 28.02
C ALA A 753 6.58 15.47 27.32
N ALA A 754 7.64 15.74 28.10
CA ALA A 754 9.01 15.89 27.57
C ALA A 754 9.53 14.62 26.87
N ASP A 755 9.05 13.44 27.30
CA ASP A 755 9.46 12.15 26.75
C ASP A 755 9.06 11.97 25.28
N LEU A 756 8.06 12.71 24.78
CA LEU A 756 7.62 12.66 23.38
C LEU A 756 8.69 13.15 22.39
N LEU A 757 9.75 13.79 22.89
CA LEU A 757 10.94 14.16 22.11
C LEU A 757 11.91 12.99 21.87
N GLN A 758 11.69 11.86 22.55
CA GLN A 758 12.48 10.63 22.46
C GLN A 758 11.57 9.40 22.26
N PRO A 759 10.97 9.21 21.07
CA PRO A 759 10.01 8.13 20.82
C PRO A 759 10.57 6.72 21.00
N SER A 760 11.89 6.52 20.91
CA SER A 760 12.47 5.21 21.22
C SER A 760 12.41 4.90 22.72
N SER A 761 12.41 5.89 23.61
CA SER A 761 12.52 5.68 25.05
C SER A 761 11.36 4.86 25.64
N LEU A 762 11.65 4.07 26.67
CA LEU A 762 10.61 3.28 27.35
C LEU A 762 9.57 4.19 28.03
N ALA A 763 10.01 5.33 28.57
CA ALA A 763 9.13 6.32 29.18
C ALA A 763 8.12 6.88 28.16
N CYS A 764 8.60 7.23 26.94
CA CYS A 764 7.72 7.67 25.87
C CYS A 764 6.70 6.61 25.46
N VAL A 765 7.14 5.36 25.21
CA VAL A 765 6.23 4.28 24.80
C VAL A 765 5.15 4.05 25.85
N ARG A 766 5.53 3.93 27.13
CA ARG A 766 4.57 3.70 28.21
C ARG A 766 3.66 4.89 28.45
N GLY A 767 4.16 6.12 28.32
CA GLY A 767 3.35 7.33 28.43
C GLY A 767 2.29 7.42 27.33
N VAL A 768 2.68 7.13 26.08
CA VAL A 768 1.75 7.08 24.93
C VAL A 768 0.72 5.97 25.11
N ASN A 769 1.14 4.76 25.47
CA ASN A 769 0.24 3.63 25.73
C ASN A 769 -0.75 3.95 26.87
N GLN A 770 -0.29 4.57 27.95
CA GLN A 770 -1.13 4.95 29.07
C GLN A 770 -2.18 5.98 28.68
N ALA A 771 -1.79 7.03 27.97
CA ALA A 771 -2.72 8.06 27.47
C ALA A 771 -3.76 7.44 26.53
N ALA A 772 -3.32 6.58 25.60
CA ALA A 772 -4.21 5.90 24.67
C ALA A 772 -5.19 4.95 25.36
N GLN A 773 -4.76 4.26 26.42
CA GLN A 773 -5.65 3.41 27.22
C GLN A 773 -6.69 4.24 27.99
N GLN A 774 -6.28 5.36 28.60
CA GLN A 774 -7.21 6.26 29.29
C GLN A 774 -8.28 6.82 28.35
N ASN A 775 -7.87 7.22 27.13
CA ASN A 775 -8.81 7.67 26.12
C ASN A 775 -9.74 6.53 25.66
N TRP A 776 -9.23 5.30 25.47
CA TRP A 776 -10.07 4.14 25.17
C TRP A 776 -11.11 3.90 26.26
N ASP A 777 -10.72 3.93 27.53
CA ASP A 777 -11.63 3.71 28.65
C ASP A 777 -12.75 4.76 28.68
N MET A 778 -12.43 6.03 28.40
CA MET A 778 -13.41 7.12 28.26
C MET A 778 -14.29 6.98 27.02
N PHE A 779 -13.71 6.58 25.89
CA PHE A 779 -14.41 6.35 24.63
C PHE A 779 -15.42 5.21 24.77
N ALA A 780 -14.99 4.06 25.32
CA ALA A 780 -15.77 2.84 25.46
C ALA A 780 -16.80 2.88 26.60
N SER A 781 -16.67 3.80 27.57
CA SER A 781 -17.61 3.92 28.70
C SER A 781 -19.06 4.20 28.28
N ASP A 782 -20.01 3.50 28.88
CA ASP A 782 -21.45 3.78 28.69
C ASP A 782 -21.90 5.11 29.33
N ALA A 783 -21.13 5.62 30.30
CA ALA A 783 -21.41 6.90 30.94
C ALA A 783 -20.71 8.05 30.16
N PRO A 784 -21.43 9.09 29.71
CA PRO A 784 -20.80 10.25 29.08
C PRO A 784 -19.94 11.02 30.09
N GLN A 785 -18.66 11.25 29.78
CA GLN A 785 -17.71 11.95 30.66
C GLN A 785 -17.23 13.31 30.09
N GLY A 786 -17.97 13.88 29.16
CA GLY A 786 -17.57 15.09 28.44
C GLY A 786 -16.91 14.78 27.09
N ASP A 787 -16.22 15.78 26.55
CA ASP A 787 -15.41 15.62 25.34
C ASP A 787 -14.20 14.71 25.63
N LEU A 788 -13.78 13.95 24.62
CA LEU A 788 -12.56 13.18 24.71
C LEU A 788 -11.33 14.11 24.76
N PRO A 789 -10.37 13.93 25.69
CA PRO A 789 -9.26 14.86 25.87
C PRO A 789 -8.15 14.73 24.81
N GLY A 790 -8.17 13.65 24.02
CA GLY A 790 -7.31 13.37 22.87
C GLY A 790 -7.89 12.21 22.07
N HIS A 791 -7.49 12.08 20.81
CA HIS A 791 -8.10 11.13 19.86
C HIS A 791 -7.45 9.74 19.83
N LEU A 792 -6.21 9.60 20.31
CA LEU A 792 -5.47 8.33 20.27
C LEU A 792 -6.10 7.34 21.25
N LEU A 793 -6.55 6.19 20.74
CA LEU A 793 -7.12 5.09 21.50
C LEU A 793 -6.18 3.89 21.41
N ALA A 794 -5.99 3.17 22.52
CA ALA A 794 -5.39 1.84 22.45
C ALA A 794 -6.27 0.97 21.54
N TYR A 795 -5.66 0.28 20.56
CA TYR A 795 -6.45 -0.62 19.71
C TYR A 795 -7.04 -1.73 20.61
N PRO A 796 -8.34 -2.09 20.48
CA PRO A 796 -9.07 -2.82 21.52
C PRO A 796 -8.80 -4.33 21.56
N ILE A 797 -7.53 -4.68 21.75
CA ILE A 797 -7.00 -6.03 21.92
C ILE A 797 -6.02 -6.05 23.10
N GLY A 798 -5.88 -7.19 23.75
CA GLY A 798 -4.79 -7.46 24.69
C GLY A 798 -3.67 -8.25 24.04
N VAL A 799 -2.48 -8.23 24.66
CA VAL A 799 -1.33 -9.02 24.22
C VAL A 799 -0.75 -9.76 25.42
N SER A 800 -0.62 -11.09 25.32
CA SER A 800 0.00 -11.91 26.35
C SER A 800 1.53 -11.76 26.36
N GLU A 801 2.20 -12.26 27.41
CA GLU A 801 3.66 -12.38 27.44
C GLU A 801 4.20 -13.33 26.35
N GLY A 802 3.36 -14.24 25.82
CA GLY A 802 3.68 -15.14 24.71
C GLY A 802 3.44 -14.53 23.32
N GLY A 803 2.91 -13.30 23.26
CA GLY A 803 2.55 -12.64 22.01
C GLY A 803 1.24 -13.14 21.38
N GLU A 804 0.41 -13.86 22.14
CA GLU A 804 -0.97 -14.14 21.73
C GLU A 804 -1.84 -12.89 21.87
N LEU A 805 -2.77 -12.70 20.92
CA LEU A 805 -3.79 -11.68 21.04
C LEU A 805 -4.91 -12.16 21.96
N LEU A 806 -5.31 -11.29 22.89
CA LEU A 806 -6.38 -11.53 23.86
C LEU A 806 -7.59 -10.68 23.49
N GLU A 807 -8.77 -11.28 23.49
CA GLU A 807 -10.03 -10.55 23.29
C GLU A 807 -10.32 -9.76 24.59
N THR A 808 -10.08 -8.45 24.57
CA THR A 808 -10.45 -7.53 25.66
C THR A 808 -11.82 -6.90 25.43
N THR A 809 -12.25 -6.84 24.17
CA THR A 809 -13.55 -6.32 23.74
C THR A 809 -14.05 -7.18 22.58
N ALA A 810 -15.21 -7.81 22.73
CA ALA A 810 -15.74 -8.74 21.74
C ALA A 810 -16.23 -8.03 20.47
N PHE A 811 -16.94 -6.92 20.64
CA PHE A 811 -17.52 -6.11 19.56
C PHE A 811 -17.10 -4.65 19.70
N PHE A 812 -16.90 -3.94 18.60
CA PHE A 812 -16.65 -2.51 18.68
C PHE A 812 -17.82 -1.79 19.36
N PRO A 813 -17.57 -0.74 20.16
CA PRO A 813 -18.62 0.01 20.83
C PRO A 813 -19.72 0.43 19.84
N ASP A 814 -20.98 0.28 20.25
CA ASP A 814 -22.19 0.58 19.48
C ASP A 814 -22.50 -0.35 18.30
N THR A 815 -21.65 -1.35 18.01
CA THR A 815 -21.81 -2.28 16.88
C THR A 815 -22.10 -3.72 17.31
N LYS A 816 -22.34 -4.61 16.34
CA LYS A 816 -22.32 -6.07 16.50
C LYS A 816 -21.13 -6.70 15.75
N ALA A 817 -20.16 -5.87 15.33
CA ALA A 817 -19.01 -6.27 14.56
C ALA A 817 -17.85 -6.73 15.46
N ARG A 818 -17.31 -7.92 15.19
CA ARG A 818 -16.22 -8.47 16.02
C ARG A 818 -14.93 -7.70 15.79
N VAL A 819 -14.26 -7.33 16.88
CA VAL A 819 -12.96 -6.61 16.83
C VAL A 819 -11.88 -7.43 16.12
N LEU A 820 -11.86 -8.73 16.39
CA LEU A 820 -10.90 -9.67 15.83
C LEU A 820 -11.23 -10.11 14.39
N GLY A 821 -12.33 -9.61 13.83
CA GLY A 821 -12.82 -9.98 12.51
C GLY A 821 -13.33 -11.43 12.43
N ASN A 822 -13.65 -11.84 11.21
CA ASN A 822 -13.99 -13.20 10.85
C ASN A 822 -13.49 -13.51 9.44
N LYS A 823 -12.89 -14.69 9.27
CA LYS A 823 -12.56 -15.19 7.94
C LYS A 823 -13.83 -15.31 7.07
N SER A 824 -13.83 -14.67 5.91
CA SER A 824 -14.91 -14.84 4.93
C SER A 824 -14.87 -16.23 4.30
N THR A 825 -16.05 -16.81 4.08
CA THR A 825 -16.23 -18.10 3.37
C THR A 825 -16.54 -17.92 1.88
N TYR A 826 -16.76 -16.68 1.43
CA TYR A 826 -17.20 -16.37 0.07
C TYR A 826 -16.35 -15.32 -0.65
N LEU A 827 -15.65 -14.45 0.08
CA LEU A 827 -14.69 -13.50 -0.51
C LEU A 827 -13.32 -14.15 -0.62
N PRO A 828 -12.74 -14.28 -1.83
CA PRO A 828 -11.38 -14.77 -1.96
C PRO A 828 -10.36 -13.76 -1.39
N PRO A 829 -9.23 -14.22 -0.81
CA PRO A 829 -8.24 -13.32 -0.21
C PRO A 829 -7.73 -12.24 -1.16
N ILE A 830 -7.65 -12.49 -2.47
CA ILE A 830 -7.18 -11.51 -3.47
C ILE A 830 -7.95 -10.18 -3.44
N LEU A 831 -9.19 -10.17 -2.94
CA LEU A 831 -10.01 -8.96 -2.86
C LEU A 831 -9.82 -8.20 -1.55
N THR A 832 -9.48 -8.91 -0.48
CA THR A 832 -9.43 -8.41 0.90
C THR A 832 -8.00 -8.33 1.45
N THR A 833 -6.99 -8.66 0.63
CA THR A 833 -5.56 -8.64 0.99
C THR A 833 -4.78 -7.59 0.25
#